data_AF-A0A8C1ZX21-F1
#
_entry.id   AF-A0A8C1ZX21-F1
#
_cell.length_a   1.000
_cell.length_b   1.000
_cell.length_c   1.000
_cell.angle_alpha   90.00
_cell.angle_beta   90.00
_cell.angle_gamma   90.00
#
_symmetry.space_group_name_H-M   'P 1'
#
loop_
_entity.id
_entity.type
_entity.pdbx_description
1 polymer ?
#
loop_
_entity_poly.entity_id
_entity_poly.type
_entity_poly.pdbx_seq_one_letter_code
_entity_poly.pdbx_strand_id
1 'polypeptide(L)'
;MELAGRYTEPVIIQRSKEQNEKYYHEHVRSAHASGLNTSSHLLSNDKNRSIRIDQLFSPDCDGNTPKTVILSGDSGRGKSFTLQKIMLDWAFGKLYYKNFDVIFLLKCEELKCIFEEMSLFELLSWSCSLTSDHILQILELTSEKVLFLIDGIDEYVSHPPSHSMLVLTNPSDRARPMDILRSVLKGILLPESFMLVTTRSLAADAVMNLLKGPQRFTEIVGFSERGVQEYFQKFFQDEQLFRKTYERVKINESLLTACSVPLLCWMVCFCLKKHFTDDDHVMRKLKTNTSIYVHFVSTLLEHHDQSQSVLTMLRSLGQRAEEGVKKREGLFVEKSVTATGLDPATNVFLYKDSLKRNNRQVPVFKFMHLSFQEFFTALYYVLLDKKESWGKVTDLLTSLKMKGIINRPSPERRSNPIPSVMMFLCGLLNEKASNSLFEMIKWTVPQIINLKTILQGSLLTVIRHNGCELFVLRCLFELQDEKVVRRALGDWVSMNLHNVPLRSTDCWVLLYCLQCCPHVRYLNLMYCDLTAEKLKILQPALCMCENMRLSVKHLSEVGDLIQILGKSKFLKKMRVQESENSAESPRWSLDLSVTHGDVLLSLSSSEKNPSFPAVLNITLTCPQSEISSTDWSLFLQRLSKTEKVAEDSSALDEHVSLLLSSFQSVGLKTLNLKLVSLNKSWASGIIFLAQTCTSLQQLSVSVTGLLLEEGLMFLKKSLTEPHCTVIIEGRKCSKLTDQCKEQDWSHSCNEKVEIHFKPNILRGLEELNISKLSGLNLQPLPVCQSCVHIGDSDQWVQVEPSVCTDEGGSEFRISTPAGRFECSRTRMRWVCAGDVTLQYRAVDGGFLSEELERLQCERIGPVIDVTVISGKLEEAHLPHYACLAESDPSLRDTVKLFTKRDEGISLQSVELSRYHAKIVQPSFSLTTLIISWFIKWEEHCNLLLYMRCKDPLILHIYFFPVNDTCSKDKVEQNEKSSLLISHPRPNRPFRLKTPHLLEVPGASVHPIEGISFRTDIDPNFFKVKQHQHDDVKMNLIREEDRKSVWKATIWKEELAPVNPKQIQQKLHLYSEFDKAQFFEKHRSALIQRVKNVKSIADKLREQRIIHEELYSEITYTNLTCQDSMRKICSTLHSSGVIAKGKFIVILLEEEPHLFEELVRSDS
;
A
#
# COMPACT_ATOMS: atom_id res chain seq x y z
N MET A 1 -11.32 21.87 -47.96
CA MET A 1 -10.99 20.54 -48.48
C MET A 1 -9.84 19.86 -47.69
N GLU A 2 -8.82 20.60 -47.20
CA GLU A 2 -7.72 20.02 -46.40
C GLU A 2 -8.14 19.37 -45.07
N LEU A 3 -9.17 19.90 -44.39
CA LEU A 3 -9.61 19.40 -43.07
C LEU A 3 -10.11 17.95 -43.13
N ALA A 4 -10.76 17.53 -44.23
CA ALA A 4 -11.24 16.17 -44.41
C ALA A 4 -10.10 15.15 -44.60
N GLY A 5 -9.00 15.55 -45.25
CA GLY A 5 -7.84 14.68 -45.50
C GLY A 5 -6.91 14.50 -44.30
N ARG A 6 -6.91 15.45 -43.35
CA ARG A 6 -6.02 15.43 -42.16
C ARG A 6 -6.75 15.13 -40.84
N TYR A 7 -8.07 14.95 -40.86
CA TYR A 7 -8.82 14.63 -39.65
C TYR A 7 -8.56 13.19 -39.21
N THR A 8 -8.26 13.02 -37.93
CA THR A 8 -8.23 11.74 -37.24
C THR A 8 -9.27 11.79 -36.12
N GLU A 9 -10.07 10.75 -36.00
CA GLU A 9 -11.14 10.71 -35.00
C GLU A 9 -10.55 10.57 -33.59
N PRO A 10 -10.87 11.49 -32.66
CA PRO A 10 -10.45 11.38 -31.27
C PRO A 10 -11.32 10.35 -30.53
N VAL A 11 -10.77 9.76 -29.49
CA VAL A 11 -11.53 8.92 -28.55
C VAL A 11 -12.43 9.81 -27.72
N ILE A 12 -13.73 9.54 -27.81
CA ILE A 12 -14.76 10.16 -26.97
C ILE A 12 -15.34 9.06 -26.05
N ILE A 13 -15.43 9.37 -24.77
CA ILE A 13 -16.02 8.49 -23.76
C ILE A 13 -17.31 9.12 -23.22
N GLN A 14 -18.36 8.33 -23.08
CA GLN A 14 -19.56 8.75 -22.37
C GLN A 14 -19.34 8.54 -20.87
N ARG A 15 -19.60 9.54 -20.02
CA ARG A 15 -19.63 9.36 -18.55
C ARG A 15 -21.07 9.33 -18.05
N SER A 16 -21.36 8.59 -16.98
CA SER A 16 -22.73 8.56 -16.43
C SER A 16 -23.03 9.80 -15.58
N LYS A 17 -24.32 10.18 -15.54
CA LYS A 17 -24.83 11.35 -14.80
C LYS A 17 -24.56 11.26 -13.29
N GLU A 18 -24.76 10.08 -12.70
CA GLU A 18 -24.56 9.80 -11.27
C GLU A 18 -23.08 9.78 -10.86
N GLN A 19 -22.19 9.29 -11.73
CA GLN A 19 -20.74 9.32 -11.49
C GLN A 19 -20.23 10.75 -11.41
N ASN A 20 -20.72 11.67 -12.24
CA ASN A 20 -20.32 13.07 -12.17
C ASN A 20 -20.89 13.78 -10.93
N GLU A 21 -22.18 13.61 -10.63
CA GLU A 21 -22.77 14.20 -9.42
C GLU A 21 -22.05 13.70 -8.15
N LYS A 22 -21.67 12.41 -8.05
CA LYS A 22 -20.89 11.87 -6.91
C LYS A 22 -19.40 12.25 -6.92
N TYR A 23 -18.73 12.13 -8.07
CA TYR A 23 -17.32 12.54 -8.25
C TYR A 23 -17.12 14.02 -7.88
N TYR A 24 -18.13 14.87 -8.07
CA TYR A 24 -18.05 16.27 -7.67
C TYR A 24 -18.69 16.57 -6.30
N HIS A 25 -19.77 15.88 -5.86
CA HIS A 25 -20.35 16.09 -4.52
C HIS A 25 -19.42 15.65 -3.37
N GLU A 26 -18.65 14.56 -3.53
CA GLU A 26 -17.66 14.14 -2.53
C GLU A 26 -16.46 15.10 -2.46
N HIS A 27 -16.08 15.72 -3.58
CA HIS A 27 -14.97 16.68 -3.66
C HIS A 27 -15.35 18.11 -3.26
N VAL A 28 -16.65 18.46 -3.23
CA VAL A 28 -17.13 19.83 -2.95
C VAL A 28 -17.70 20.01 -1.54
N ARG A 29 -18.24 18.96 -0.87
CA ARG A 29 -18.81 19.10 0.49
C ARG A 29 -17.88 18.75 1.66
N SER A 30 -16.77 18.05 1.45
CA SER A 30 -15.88 17.65 2.55
C SER A 30 -15.06 18.80 3.16
N ALA A 31 -15.14 20.01 2.61
CA ALA A 31 -14.53 21.20 3.20
C ALA A 31 -15.41 21.90 4.27
N HIS A 32 -16.67 21.47 4.48
CA HIS A 32 -17.60 22.22 5.35
C HIS A 32 -18.44 21.41 6.36
N ALA A 33 -18.24 20.10 6.55
CA ALA A 33 -18.96 19.37 7.59
C ALA A 33 -18.03 18.55 8.48
N SER A 34 -17.75 19.10 9.66
CA SER A 34 -17.48 18.31 10.86
C SER A 34 -18.64 17.34 11.10
N GLY A 35 -18.34 16.04 11.07
CA GLY A 35 -19.10 14.94 11.67
C GLY A 35 -20.60 14.88 11.41
N LEU A 36 -21.04 14.02 10.49
CA LEU A 36 -22.21 13.16 10.67
C LEU A 36 -22.30 12.15 9.52
N ASN A 37 -22.53 10.88 9.88
CA ASN A 37 -22.72 9.75 9.00
C ASN A 37 -23.76 10.07 7.91
N THR A 38 -23.34 10.03 6.65
CA THR A 38 -24.25 9.87 5.51
C THR A 38 -23.82 8.63 4.76
N SER A 39 -24.72 7.64 4.73
CA SER A 39 -24.60 6.36 4.06
C SER A 39 -24.24 6.55 2.59
N SER A 40 -23.04 6.10 2.21
CA SER A 40 -22.55 6.03 0.84
C SER A 40 -23.24 4.90 0.09
N HIS A 41 -24.40 5.17 -0.48
CA HIS A 41 -24.86 4.43 -1.66
C HIS A 41 -24.16 5.01 -2.87
N LEU A 42 -22.90 4.64 -3.10
CA LEU A 42 -22.20 4.87 -4.36
C LEU A 42 -22.74 3.86 -5.39
N LEU A 43 -23.11 4.34 -6.58
CA LEU A 43 -23.72 3.55 -7.65
C LEU A 43 -22.74 3.56 -8.83
N SER A 44 -22.20 2.38 -9.12
CA SER A 44 -21.66 1.87 -10.40
C SER A 44 -20.70 2.68 -11.28
N ASN A 45 -19.46 2.18 -11.45
CA ASN A 45 -18.50 2.55 -12.51
C ASN A 45 -18.58 1.75 -13.83
N ASP A 46 -19.70 1.11 -14.16
CA ASP A 46 -19.77 0.27 -15.36
C ASP A 46 -20.14 0.98 -16.69
N LYS A 47 -19.89 2.30 -16.83
CA LYS A 47 -20.52 3.09 -17.91
C LYS A 47 -19.62 3.96 -18.79
N ASN A 48 -18.29 3.87 -18.70
CA ASN A 48 -17.42 4.58 -19.67
C ASN A 48 -17.33 3.82 -21.00
N ARG A 49 -18.38 3.95 -21.81
CA ARG A 49 -18.45 3.41 -23.16
C ARG A 49 -17.77 4.38 -24.12
N SER A 50 -16.84 3.90 -24.94
CA SER A 50 -16.39 4.68 -26.10
C SER A 50 -17.60 4.91 -27.00
N ILE A 51 -17.85 6.18 -27.29
CA ILE A 51 -18.99 6.62 -28.10
C ILE A 51 -18.45 7.26 -29.37
N ARG A 52 -19.00 6.86 -30.51
CA ARG A 52 -18.66 7.47 -31.79
C ARG A 52 -19.40 8.78 -32.00
N ILE A 53 -18.89 9.63 -32.87
CA ILE A 53 -19.49 10.93 -33.17
C ILE A 53 -20.92 10.79 -33.71
N ASP A 54 -21.24 9.73 -34.47
CA ASP A 54 -22.58 9.45 -35.00
C ASP A 54 -23.58 8.97 -33.94
N GLN A 55 -23.10 8.59 -32.76
CA GLN A 55 -23.91 8.03 -31.67
C GLN A 55 -24.20 9.03 -30.56
N LEU A 56 -23.67 10.26 -30.62
CA LEU A 56 -23.82 11.26 -29.55
C LEU A 56 -25.29 11.53 -29.20
N PHE A 57 -26.17 11.57 -30.21
CA PHE A 57 -27.62 11.77 -30.05
C PHE A 57 -28.44 10.48 -30.12
N SER A 58 -27.81 9.30 -30.12
CA SER A 58 -28.57 8.04 -30.08
C SER A 58 -29.31 7.87 -28.75
N PRO A 59 -30.46 7.18 -28.71
CA PRO A 59 -31.16 6.87 -27.46
C PRO A 59 -30.26 6.19 -26.43
N ASP A 60 -30.49 6.43 -25.14
CA ASP A 60 -29.87 5.67 -24.07
C ASP A 60 -30.55 4.31 -23.86
N CYS A 61 -30.10 3.54 -22.85
CA CYS A 61 -30.64 2.21 -22.55
C CYS A 61 -32.13 2.24 -22.16
N ASP A 62 -32.62 3.40 -21.68
CA ASP A 62 -34.00 3.61 -21.29
C ASP A 62 -34.86 4.10 -22.48
N GLY A 63 -34.28 4.17 -23.68
CA GLY A 63 -34.93 4.65 -24.89
C GLY A 63 -35.03 6.18 -24.98
N ASN A 64 -34.45 6.93 -24.05
CA ASN A 64 -34.51 8.38 -24.05
C ASN A 64 -33.44 8.97 -24.98
N THR A 65 -33.87 9.80 -25.93
CA THR A 65 -32.97 10.56 -26.79
C THR A 65 -32.45 11.80 -26.05
N PRO A 66 -31.14 11.96 -25.85
CA PRO A 66 -30.60 13.16 -25.21
C PRO A 66 -30.76 14.37 -26.15
N LYS A 67 -31.50 15.40 -25.72
CA LYS A 67 -31.59 16.66 -26.48
C LYS A 67 -30.29 17.47 -26.39
N THR A 68 -29.56 17.31 -25.27
CA THR A 68 -28.32 18.04 -25.02
C THR A 68 -27.15 17.08 -24.80
N VAL A 69 -26.07 17.27 -25.55
CA VAL A 69 -24.80 16.56 -25.38
C VAL A 69 -23.74 17.57 -24.92
N ILE A 70 -23.02 17.23 -23.85
CA ILE A 70 -21.88 18.01 -23.36
C ILE A 70 -20.60 17.28 -23.78
N LEU A 71 -19.74 17.94 -24.54
CA LEU A 71 -18.42 17.45 -24.93
C LEU A 71 -17.34 18.19 -24.14
N SER A 72 -16.93 17.59 -23.03
CA SER A 72 -15.92 18.14 -22.13
C SER A 72 -14.51 17.66 -22.49
N GLY A 73 -13.47 18.41 -22.14
CA GLY A 73 -12.08 17.95 -22.34
C GLY A 73 -11.06 19.04 -22.09
N ASP A 74 -9.80 18.65 -21.87
CA ASP A 74 -8.70 19.60 -21.67
C ASP A 74 -8.38 20.44 -22.93
N SER A 75 -7.60 21.50 -22.73
CA SER A 75 -7.11 22.38 -23.80
C SER A 75 -6.32 21.57 -24.85
N GLY A 76 -6.52 21.87 -26.14
CA GLY A 76 -5.80 21.20 -27.24
C GLY A 76 -6.29 19.80 -27.62
N ARG A 77 -7.32 19.23 -26.96
CA ARG A 77 -7.86 17.88 -27.23
C ARG A 77 -8.71 17.74 -28.50
N GLY A 78 -9.03 18.84 -29.20
CA GLY A 78 -9.77 18.80 -30.47
C GLY A 78 -11.28 19.03 -30.39
N LYS A 79 -11.79 19.63 -29.29
CA LYS A 79 -13.23 19.97 -29.12
C LYS A 79 -13.78 20.79 -30.29
N SER A 80 -13.21 21.98 -30.53
CA SER A 80 -13.64 22.90 -31.60
C SER A 80 -13.49 22.27 -32.99
N PHE A 81 -12.40 21.54 -33.23
CA PHE A 81 -12.20 20.80 -34.49
C PHE A 81 -13.25 19.70 -34.70
N THR A 82 -13.72 19.06 -33.62
CA THR A 82 -14.78 18.05 -33.69
C THR A 82 -16.11 18.67 -34.11
N LEU A 83 -16.49 19.83 -33.54
CA LEU A 83 -17.69 20.56 -33.98
C LEU A 83 -17.61 20.96 -35.45
N GLN A 84 -16.46 21.49 -35.89
CA GLN A 84 -16.24 21.84 -37.30
C GLN A 84 -16.32 20.61 -38.21
N LYS A 85 -15.82 19.45 -37.77
CA LYS A 85 -15.92 18.20 -38.52
C LYS A 85 -17.37 17.71 -38.62
N ILE A 86 -18.15 17.80 -37.54
CA ILE A 86 -19.57 17.46 -37.53
C ILE A 86 -20.31 18.31 -38.56
N MET A 87 -20.10 19.63 -38.53
CA MET A 87 -20.71 20.57 -39.47
C MET A 87 -20.30 20.27 -40.92
N LEU A 88 -19.03 19.97 -41.16
CA LEU A 88 -18.51 19.61 -42.49
C LEU A 88 -19.15 18.32 -43.02
N ASP A 89 -19.22 17.27 -42.20
CA ASP A 89 -19.79 15.98 -42.60
C ASP A 89 -21.30 16.06 -42.80
N TRP A 90 -22.01 16.85 -42.01
CA TRP A 90 -23.41 17.14 -42.22
C TRP A 90 -23.65 17.86 -43.54
N ALA A 91 -22.86 18.89 -43.86
CA ALA A 91 -22.94 19.60 -45.14
C ALA A 91 -22.64 18.69 -46.35
N PHE A 92 -21.83 17.64 -46.18
CA PHE A 92 -21.57 16.62 -47.21
C PHE A 92 -22.58 15.47 -47.21
N GLY A 93 -23.64 15.50 -46.38
CA GLY A 93 -24.64 14.43 -46.31
C GLY A 93 -24.11 13.12 -45.72
N LYS A 94 -23.06 13.16 -44.90
CA LYS A 94 -22.42 11.97 -44.30
C LYS A 94 -22.83 11.73 -42.85
N LEU A 95 -23.10 12.78 -42.09
CA LEU A 95 -23.38 12.71 -40.65
C LEU A 95 -24.63 13.53 -40.30
N TYR A 96 -25.55 12.96 -39.53
CA TYR A 96 -26.78 13.62 -39.04
C TYR A 96 -27.72 14.28 -40.06
N TYR A 97 -27.47 14.15 -41.37
CA TYR A 97 -28.28 14.77 -42.43
C TYR A 97 -29.75 14.29 -42.48
N LYS A 98 -30.05 13.13 -41.87
CA LYS A 98 -31.43 12.64 -41.70
C LYS A 98 -32.09 13.12 -40.41
N ASN A 99 -31.28 13.54 -39.44
CA ASN A 99 -31.73 13.92 -38.10
C ASN A 99 -32.00 15.43 -38.02
N PHE A 100 -31.18 16.24 -38.69
CA PHE A 100 -31.26 17.69 -38.61
C PHE A 100 -31.30 18.33 -39.99
N ASP A 101 -32.28 19.22 -40.17
CA ASP A 101 -32.48 20.00 -41.39
C ASP A 101 -31.57 21.24 -41.38
N VAL A 102 -31.22 21.76 -40.19
CA VAL A 102 -30.33 22.93 -40.02
C VAL A 102 -29.40 22.77 -38.81
N ILE A 103 -28.13 23.16 -38.98
CA ILE A 103 -27.13 23.23 -37.92
C ILE A 103 -26.60 24.66 -37.78
N PHE A 104 -26.62 25.21 -36.56
CA PHE A 104 -26.03 26.52 -36.25
C PHE A 104 -24.78 26.36 -35.37
N LEU A 105 -23.66 26.97 -35.77
CA LEU A 105 -22.43 26.99 -34.98
C LEU A 105 -22.27 28.34 -34.27
N LEU A 106 -22.35 28.32 -32.94
CA LEU A 106 -22.23 29.48 -32.07
C LEU A 106 -20.92 29.39 -31.28
N LYS A 107 -19.98 30.30 -31.53
CA LYS A 107 -18.69 30.32 -30.83
C LYS A 107 -18.71 31.37 -29.71
N CYS A 108 -18.62 30.93 -28.46
CA CYS A 108 -18.69 31.83 -27.31
C CYS A 108 -17.56 32.89 -27.30
N GLU A 109 -16.39 32.55 -27.83
CA GLU A 109 -15.27 33.49 -27.98
C GLU A 109 -15.60 34.69 -28.88
N GLU A 110 -16.42 34.49 -29.92
CA GLU A 110 -16.88 35.57 -30.80
C GLU A 110 -18.07 36.31 -30.16
N LEU A 111 -19.00 35.57 -29.55
CA LEU A 111 -20.22 36.13 -28.99
C LEU A 111 -19.99 37.08 -27.81
N LYS A 112 -18.97 36.83 -26.99
CA LYS A 112 -18.60 37.71 -25.86
C LYS A 112 -18.13 39.10 -26.29
N CYS A 113 -17.68 39.25 -27.54
CA CYS A 113 -17.15 40.51 -28.06
C CYS A 113 -18.25 41.43 -28.61
N ILE A 114 -19.49 40.95 -28.66
CA ILE A 114 -20.65 41.68 -29.17
C ILE A 114 -21.39 42.31 -28.00
N PHE A 115 -21.58 43.62 -28.05
CA PHE A 115 -22.28 44.37 -27.00
C PHE A 115 -23.63 44.89 -27.45
N GLU A 116 -23.89 44.86 -28.76
CA GLU A 116 -25.13 45.31 -29.38
C GLU A 116 -26.29 44.34 -29.08
N GLU A 117 -27.47 44.89 -28.80
CA GLU A 117 -28.67 44.10 -28.53
C GLU A 117 -29.34 43.63 -29.82
N MET A 118 -29.66 42.35 -29.87
CA MET A 118 -30.21 41.70 -31.04
C MET A 118 -31.25 40.64 -30.66
N SER A 119 -32.07 40.21 -31.62
CA SER A 119 -32.99 39.08 -31.45
C SER A 119 -32.29 37.74 -31.68
N LEU A 120 -32.95 36.63 -31.32
CA LEU A 120 -32.43 35.28 -31.62
C LEU A 120 -32.21 35.08 -33.13
N PHE A 121 -33.12 35.57 -33.98
CA PHE A 121 -33.02 35.42 -35.43
C PHE A 121 -31.82 36.17 -36.01
N GLU A 122 -31.59 37.40 -35.54
CA GLU A 122 -30.41 38.18 -35.92
C GLU A 122 -29.12 37.45 -35.47
N LEU A 123 -29.08 36.86 -34.27
CA LEU A 123 -27.93 36.10 -33.77
C LEU A 123 -27.63 34.87 -34.66
N LEU A 124 -28.65 34.11 -35.01
CA LEU A 124 -28.49 32.90 -35.83
C LEU A 124 -28.11 33.22 -37.28
N SER A 125 -28.58 34.35 -37.82
CA SER A 125 -28.17 34.84 -39.14
C SER A 125 -26.66 35.13 -39.22
N TRP A 126 -25.97 35.29 -38.10
CA TRP A 126 -24.51 35.48 -38.10
C TRP A 126 -23.76 34.19 -38.32
N SER A 127 -24.31 33.07 -37.83
CA SER A 127 -23.73 31.73 -37.94
C SER A 127 -23.92 31.06 -39.30
N CYS A 128 -24.84 31.58 -40.12
CA CYS A 128 -25.15 31.05 -41.45
C CYS A 128 -25.34 32.17 -42.48
N SER A 129 -25.69 31.83 -43.72
CA SER A 129 -25.98 32.80 -44.78
C SER A 129 -27.50 33.06 -44.94
N LEU A 130 -28.32 32.61 -44.00
CA LEU A 130 -29.78 32.79 -44.04
C LEU A 130 -30.18 34.14 -43.46
N THR A 131 -31.25 34.74 -43.98
CA THR A 131 -31.85 35.96 -43.43
C THR A 131 -32.64 35.64 -42.15
N SER A 132 -32.86 36.64 -41.31
CA SER A 132 -33.66 36.49 -40.09
C SER A 132 -35.06 35.92 -40.38
N ASP A 133 -35.69 36.32 -41.49
CA ASP A 133 -37.02 35.84 -41.89
C ASP A 133 -37.02 34.36 -42.29
N HIS A 134 -36.00 33.90 -43.02
CA HIS A 134 -35.86 32.47 -43.35
C HIS A 134 -35.63 31.63 -42.08
N ILE A 135 -34.85 32.14 -41.13
CA ILE A 135 -34.60 31.46 -39.85
C ILE A 135 -35.89 31.39 -39.03
N LEU A 136 -36.68 32.48 -39.00
CA LEU A 136 -37.97 32.50 -38.33
C LEU A 136 -38.90 31.40 -38.87
N GLN A 137 -39.03 31.28 -40.19
CA GLN A 137 -39.84 30.23 -40.80
C GLN A 137 -39.34 28.82 -40.46
N ILE A 138 -38.03 28.59 -40.47
CA ILE A 138 -37.43 27.29 -40.14
C ILE A 138 -37.72 26.91 -38.68
N LEU A 139 -37.55 27.86 -37.75
CA LEU A 139 -37.76 27.63 -36.33
C LEU A 139 -39.23 27.41 -35.98
N GLU A 140 -40.17 28.05 -36.69
CA GLU A 140 -41.61 27.83 -36.51
C GLU A 140 -42.07 26.46 -37.05
N LEU A 141 -41.44 25.96 -38.12
CA LEU A 141 -41.88 24.74 -38.81
C LEU A 141 -41.17 23.46 -38.32
N THR A 142 -39.90 23.53 -37.91
CA THR A 142 -39.04 22.35 -37.72
C THR A 142 -38.07 22.47 -36.54
N SER A 143 -38.50 23.09 -35.42
CA SER A 143 -37.65 23.34 -34.26
C SER A 143 -36.95 22.10 -33.69
N GLU A 144 -37.57 20.92 -33.80
CA GLU A 144 -37.09 19.61 -33.36
C GLU A 144 -36.01 19.00 -34.27
N LYS A 145 -35.81 19.57 -35.45
CA LYS A 145 -34.76 19.19 -36.41
C LYS A 145 -33.62 20.21 -36.51
N VAL A 146 -33.50 21.07 -35.50
CA VAL A 146 -32.43 22.07 -35.39
C VAL A 146 -31.39 21.59 -34.40
N LEU A 147 -30.10 21.66 -34.78
CA LEU A 147 -28.97 21.39 -33.90
C LEU A 147 -28.10 22.64 -33.70
N PHE A 148 -27.93 23.05 -32.44
CA PHE A 148 -26.97 24.07 -32.04
C PHE A 148 -25.64 23.44 -31.62
N LEU A 149 -24.57 23.79 -32.33
CA LEU A 149 -23.19 23.51 -31.92
C LEU A 149 -22.67 24.73 -31.15
N ILE A 150 -22.44 24.59 -29.86
CA ILE A 150 -22.01 25.70 -28.99
C ILE A 150 -20.56 25.46 -28.57
N ASP A 151 -19.65 26.29 -29.07
CA ASP A 151 -18.20 26.12 -28.84
C ASP A 151 -17.68 27.02 -27.72
N GLY A 152 -17.09 26.42 -26.67
CA GLY A 152 -16.29 27.11 -25.65
C GLY A 152 -17.11 27.79 -24.54
N ILE A 153 -18.18 27.16 -24.05
CA ILE A 153 -19.08 27.78 -23.05
C ILE A 153 -18.39 28.06 -21.70
N ASP A 154 -17.25 27.42 -21.41
CA ASP A 154 -16.47 27.67 -20.20
C ASP A 154 -15.98 29.12 -20.05
N GLU A 155 -15.81 29.82 -21.17
CA GLU A 155 -15.46 31.24 -21.19
C GLU A 155 -16.57 32.11 -20.58
N TYR A 156 -17.81 31.68 -20.72
CA TYR A 156 -18.98 32.39 -20.21
C TYR A 156 -19.27 32.08 -18.75
N VAL A 157 -19.35 30.79 -18.40
CA VAL A 157 -19.79 30.38 -17.05
C VAL A 157 -18.77 30.78 -15.97
N SER A 158 -17.51 31.00 -16.36
CA SER A 158 -16.46 31.39 -15.43
C SER A 158 -16.60 32.83 -14.91
N HIS A 159 -17.29 33.74 -15.62
CA HIS A 159 -17.57 35.13 -15.23
C HIS A 159 -18.97 35.54 -15.72
N PRO A 160 -20.06 35.15 -15.03
CA PRO A 160 -21.39 35.64 -15.38
C PRO A 160 -21.40 37.17 -15.23
N PRO A 161 -21.82 37.94 -16.25
CA PRO A 161 -21.83 39.40 -16.17
C PRO A 161 -22.65 39.86 -14.97
N SER A 162 -22.09 40.79 -14.17
CA SER A 162 -22.62 41.30 -12.89
C SER A 162 -24.04 41.86 -12.95
N HIS A 163 -24.60 42.01 -14.16
CA HIS A 163 -25.86 42.71 -14.44
C HIS A 163 -26.87 41.91 -15.27
N SER A 164 -26.74 40.59 -15.40
CA SER A 164 -27.68 39.83 -16.24
C SER A 164 -28.31 38.65 -15.51
N MET A 165 -29.50 38.91 -14.97
CA MET A 165 -30.53 37.93 -14.62
C MET A 165 -31.69 37.93 -15.64
N LEU A 166 -31.50 38.52 -16.82
CA LEU A 166 -32.55 38.57 -17.84
C LEU A 166 -32.83 37.17 -18.38
N VAL A 167 -34.07 36.73 -18.23
CA VAL A 167 -34.60 35.48 -18.78
C VAL A 167 -35.54 35.86 -19.92
N LEU A 168 -35.16 35.52 -21.14
CA LEU A 168 -35.95 35.84 -22.33
C LEU A 168 -36.91 34.70 -22.60
N THR A 169 -38.17 35.06 -22.91
CA THR A 169 -39.22 34.09 -23.22
C THR A 169 -39.69 34.17 -24.67
N ASN A 170 -39.49 35.32 -25.34
CA ASN A 170 -39.83 35.48 -26.74
C ASN A 170 -38.56 35.56 -27.62
N PRO A 171 -38.41 34.74 -28.67
CA PRO A 171 -37.29 34.80 -29.62
C PRO A 171 -37.05 36.17 -30.29
N SER A 172 -38.10 37.00 -30.37
CA SER A 172 -38.05 38.35 -30.94
C SER A 172 -37.53 39.41 -29.97
N ASP A 173 -37.43 39.12 -28.68
CA ASP A 173 -36.93 40.05 -27.68
C ASP A 173 -35.46 40.40 -27.97
N ARG A 174 -35.12 41.70 -27.91
CA ARG A 174 -33.73 42.15 -28.09
C ARG A 174 -32.97 42.05 -26.79
N ALA A 175 -31.81 41.42 -26.83
CA ALA A 175 -30.91 41.31 -25.70
C ALA A 175 -29.47 41.12 -26.17
N ARG A 176 -28.51 41.09 -25.24
CA ARG A 176 -27.13 40.77 -25.59
C ARG A 176 -27.02 39.30 -26.04
N PRO A 177 -26.14 38.97 -26.98
CA PRO A 177 -25.99 37.60 -27.51
C PRO A 177 -25.78 36.54 -26.43
N MET A 178 -25.01 36.86 -25.40
CA MET A 178 -24.76 35.93 -24.30
C MET A 178 -25.98 35.67 -23.42
N ASP A 179 -26.93 36.61 -23.34
CA ASP A 179 -28.18 36.45 -22.58
C ASP A 179 -29.22 35.63 -23.37
N ILE A 180 -29.24 35.80 -24.69
CA ILE A 180 -30.00 34.96 -25.62
C ILE A 180 -29.48 33.52 -25.55
N LEU A 181 -28.16 33.32 -25.68
CA LEU A 181 -27.53 32.00 -25.59
C LEU A 181 -27.85 31.32 -24.25
N ARG A 182 -27.85 32.06 -23.14
CA ARG A 182 -28.25 31.52 -21.83
C ARG A 182 -29.69 31.01 -21.83
N SER A 183 -30.60 31.73 -22.46
CA SER A 183 -32.02 31.36 -22.54
C SER A 183 -32.24 30.13 -23.44
N VAL A 184 -31.44 29.98 -24.51
CA VAL A 184 -31.37 28.75 -25.32
C VAL A 184 -30.81 27.57 -24.51
N LEU A 185 -29.68 27.76 -23.83
CA LEU A 185 -29.05 26.72 -22.99
C LEU A 185 -29.99 26.23 -21.87
N LYS A 186 -30.75 27.12 -21.26
CA LYS A 186 -31.77 26.79 -20.26
C LYS A 186 -33.02 26.11 -20.85
N GLY A 187 -33.10 25.92 -22.16
CA GLY A 187 -34.28 25.37 -22.84
C GLY A 187 -35.53 26.23 -22.68
N ILE A 188 -35.38 27.54 -22.47
CA ILE A 188 -36.49 28.49 -22.38
C ILE A 188 -36.86 28.96 -23.79
N LEU A 189 -35.85 29.26 -24.60
CA LEU A 189 -35.99 29.47 -26.03
C LEU A 189 -35.70 28.14 -26.76
N LEU A 190 -36.58 27.75 -27.68
CA LEU A 190 -36.44 26.55 -28.52
C LEU A 190 -36.25 25.22 -27.74
N PRO A 191 -37.18 24.84 -26.84
CA PRO A 191 -37.05 23.64 -25.99
C PRO A 191 -37.00 22.30 -26.76
N GLU A 192 -37.45 22.29 -28.01
CA GLU A 192 -37.45 21.10 -28.87
C GLU A 192 -36.14 20.92 -29.64
N SER A 193 -35.26 21.93 -29.67
CA SER A 193 -33.99 21.86 -30.39
C SER A 193 -32.93 21.00 -29.70
N PHE A 194 -31.99 20.50 -30.50
CA PHE A 194 -30.84 19.72 -30.03
C PHE A 194 -29.62 20.62 -29.82
N MET A 195 -28.76 20.26 -28.87
CA MET A 195 -27.57 21.02 -28.54
C MET A 195 -26.35 20.11 -28.34
N LEU A 196 -25.20 20.48 -28.91
CA LEU A 196 -23.89 19.92 -28.58
C LEU A 196 -22.99 21.05 -28.06
N VAL A 197 -22.65 21.00 -26.77
CA VAL A 197 -21.94 22.06 -26.06
C VAL A 197 -20.53 21.62 -25.70
N THR A 198 -19.50 22.35 -26.15
CA THR A 198 -18.11 22.07 -25.74
C THR A 198 -17.70 22.90 -24.54
N THR A 199 -16.95 22.28 -23.63
CA THR A 199 -16.47 22.95 -22.42
C THR A 199 -15.15 22.34 -21.93
N ARG A 200 -14.38 23.07 -21.11
CA ARG A 200 -13.24 22.49 -20.38
C ARG A 200 -13.73 21.52 -19.30
N SER A 201 -12.97 20.45 -19.04
CA SER A 201 -13.34 19.44 -18.01
C SER A 201 -13.61 20.07 -16.64
N LEU A 202 -12.84 21.08 -16.24
CA LEU A 202 -13.03 21.80 -14.96
C LEU A 202 -14.29 22.67 -14.92
N ALA A 203 -14.86 23.04 -16.07
CA ALA A 203 -16.03 23.88 -16.20
C ALA A 203 -17.33 23.08 -16.39
N ALA A 204 -17.24 21.77 -16.60
CA ALA A 204 -18.35 20.96 -17.07
C ALA A 204 -19.53 20.92 -16.08
N ASP A 205 -19.28 20.90 -14.78
CA ASP A 205 -20.31 20.98 -13.73
C ASP A 205 -21.08 22.32 -13.75
N ALA A 206 -20.37 23.42 -13.98
CA ALA A 206 -21.00 24.72 -14.11
C ALA A 206 -21.99 24.77 -15.29
N VAL A 207 -21.65 24.06 -16.37
CA VAL A 207 -22.46 23.94 -17.58
C VAL A 207 -23.63 22.99 -17.37
N MET A 208 -23.43 21.85 -16.68
CA MET A 208 -24.50 20.90 -16.35
C MET A 208 -25.64 21.58 -15.58
N ASN A 209 -25.29 22.42 -14.59
CA ASN A 209 -26.26 23.19 -13.80
C ASN A 209 -27.00 24.28 -14.60
N LEU A 210 -26.46 24.69 -15.75
CA LEU A 210 -27.07 25.69 -16.63
C LEU A 210 -28.10 25.08 -17.59
N LEU A 211 -27.91 23.83 -17.99
CA LEU A 211 -28.68 23.14 -19.02
C LEU A 211 -29.95 22.49 -18.44
N LYS A 212 -31.04 22.45 -19.23
CA LYS A 212 -32.27 21.69 -18.91
C LYS A 212 -32.44 20.45 -19.79
N GLY A 213 -33.28 19.50 -19.33
CA GLY A 213 -33.66 18.29 -20.08
C GLY A 213 -32.73 17.07 -19.88
N PRO A 214 -33.00 15.94 -20.54
CA PRO A 214 -32.09 14.79 -20.54
C PRO A 214 -30.77 15.15 -21.22
N GLN A 215 -29.67 14.99 -20.49
CA GLN A 215 -28.32 15.36 -20.90
C GLN A 215 -27.46 14.11 -21.08
N ARG A 216 -26.65 14.08 -22.14
CA ARG A 216 -25.55 13.12 -22.29
C ARG A 216 -24.22 13.81 -22.02
N PHE A 217 -23.47 13.29 -21.06
CA PHE A 217 -22.13 13.76 -20.78
C PHE A 217 -21.10 12.93 -21.53
N THR A 218 -20.23 13.61 -22.25
CA THR A 218 -19.10 13.00 -22.96
C THR A 218 -17.80 13.75 -22.67
N GLU A 219 -16.70 13.04 -22.74
CA GLU A 219 -15.35 13.60 -22.61
C GLU A 219 -14.51 13.20 -23.83
N ILE A 220 -13.87 14.19 -24.46
CA ILE A 220 -12.88 13.98 -25.50
C ILE A 220 -11.50 13.78 -24.87
N VAL A 221 -10.98 12.56 -25.00
CA VAL A 221 -9.70 12.16 -24.40
C VAL A 221 -8.52 12.51 -25.32
N GLY A 222 -8.74 12.63 -26.63
CA GLY A 222 -7.71 12.88 -27.64
C GLY A 222 -7.46 11.65 -28.50
N PHE A 223 -6.26 11.50 -29.06
CA PHE A 223 -5.92 10.35 -29.89
C PHE A 223 -5.54 9.12 -29.05
N SER A 224 -6.02 7.96 -29.48
CA SER A 224 -5.42 6.67 -29.09
C SER A 224 -4.04 6.53 -29.73
N GLU A 225 -3.23 5.56 -29.31
CA GLU A 225 -1.95 5.26 -29.99
C GLU A 225 -2.14 5.03 -31.49
N ARG A 226 -3.15 4.25 -31.87
CA ARG A 226 -3.55 4.08 -33.27
C ARG A 226 -3.93 5.40 -33.93
N GLY A 227 -4.68 6.26 -33.24
CA GLY A 227 -5.01 7.59 -33.75
C GLY A 227 -3.76 8.45 -33.98
N VAL A 228 -2.76 8.39 -33.11
CA VAL A 228 -1.47 9.07 -33.32
C VAL A 228 -0.79 8.53 -34.58
N GLN A 229 -0.72 7.21 -34.75
CA GLN A 229 -0.17 6.58 -35.95
C GLN A 229 -0.89 7.03 -37.23
N GLU A 230 -2.23 6.99 -37.23
CA GLU A 230 -3.05 7.43 -38.36
C GLU A 230 -2.85 8.92 -38.66
N TYR A 231 -2.70 9.76 -37.64
CA TYR A 231 -2.41 11.18 -37.81
C TYR A 231 -1.04 11.40 -38.45
N PHE A 232 0.00 10.71 -37.96
CA PHE A 232 1.34 10.78 -38.54
C PHE A 232 1.31 10.36 -40.02
N GLN A 233 0.65 9.26 -40.35
CA GLN A 233 0.53 8.78 -41.71
C GLN A 233 -0.14 9.82 -42.62
N LYS A 234 -1.28 10.41 -42.20
CA LYS A 234 -1.99 11.47 -42.93
C LYS A 234 -1.18 12.76 -43.07
N PHE A 235 -0.35 13.09 -42.07
CA PHE A 235 0.44 14.32 -42.04
C PHE A 235 1.67 14.25 -42.98
N PHE A 236 2.41 13.14 -42.93
CA PHE A 236 3.64 12.96 -43.71
C PHE A 236 3.36 12.54 -45.15
N GLN A 237 2.32 11.74 -45.40
CA GLN A 237 1.90 11.20 -46.72
C GLN A 237 2.94 10.31 -47.43
N ASP A 238 4.23 10.47 -47.14
CA ASP A 238 5.33 9.59 -47.52
C ASP A 238 5.48 8.45 -46.50
N GLU A 239 5.34 7.21 -46.97
CA GLU A 239 5.34 6.01 -46.14
C GLU A 239 6.69 5.75 -45.45
N GLN A 240 7.82 6.06 -46.09
CA GLN A 240 9.14 5.88 -45.50
C GLN A 240 9.41 6.92 -44.41
N LEU A 241 9.08 8.18 -44.70
CA LEU A 241 9.19 9.30 -43.77
C LEU A 241 8.29 9.10 -42.55
N PHE A 242 7.04 8.67 -42.77
CA PHE A 242 6.10 8.29 -41.73
C PHE A 242 6.67 7.19 -40.83
N ARG A 243 7.08 6.04 -41.39
CA ARG A 243 7.60 4.92 -40.59
C ARG A 243 8.81 5.33 -39.77
N LYS A 244 9.78 6.02 -40.38
CA LYS A 244 11.00 6.47 -39.71
C LYS A 244 10.71 7.45 -38.56
N THR A 245 9.78 8.38 -38.74
CA THR A 245 9.44 9.38 -37.72
C THR A 245 8.56 8.81 -36.61
N TYR A 246 7.55 8.00 -36.95
CA TYR A 246 6.65 7.38 -35.98
C TYR A 246 7.38 6.39 -35.07
N GLU A 247 8.22 5.50 -35.61
CA GLU A 247 8.96 4.51 -34.80
C GLU A 247 9.86 5.18 -33.74
N ARG A 248 10.44 6.35 -34.06
CA ARG A 248 11.23 7.11 -33.08
C ARG A 248 10.38 7.71 -31.97
N VAL A 249 9.24 8.30 -32.31
CA VAL A 249 8.30 8.83 -31.32
C VAL A 249 7.76 7.68 -30.45
N LYS A 250 7.52 6.51 -31.05
CA LYS A 250 7.08 5.30 -30.36
C LYS A 250 8.09 4.79 -29.33
N ILE A 251 9.39 4.86 -29.63
CA ILE A 251 10.46 4.52 -28.66
C ILE A 251 10.43 5.47 -27.44
N ASN A 252 10.06 6.73 -27.63
CA ASN A 252 9.87 7.69 -26.53
C ASN A 252 8.41 7.68 -26.05
N GLU A 253 8.04 6.69 -25.23
CA GLU A 253 6.66 6.48 -24.76
C GLU A 253 6.05 7.73 -24.07
N SER A 254 6.86 8.56 -23.39
CA SER A 254 6.40 9.83 -22.81
C SER A 254 5.99 10.84 -23.88
N LEU A 255 6.76 10.95 -24.96
CA LEU A 255 6.44 11.83 -26.10
C LEU A 255 5.25 11.29 -26.90
N LEU A 256 5.16 9.97 -27.10
CA LEU A 256 3.99 9.32 -27.70
C LEU A 256 2.72 9.62 -26.88
N THR A 257 2.82 9.51 -25.54
CA THR A 257 1.73 9.85 -24.61
C THR A 257 1.34 11.34 -24.75
N ALA A 258 2.31 12.25 -24.89
CA ALA A 258 2.03 13.66 -25.14
C ALA A 258 1.32 13.87 -26.50
N CYS A 259 1.69 13.11 -27.54
CA CYS A 259 1.04 13.13 -28.86
C CYS A 259 -0.42 12.62 -28.84
N SER A 260 -0.91 12.03 -27.75
CA SER A 260 -2.35 11.82 -27.55
C SER A 260 -3.15 13.13 -27.57
N VAL A 261 -2.50 14.27 -27.30
CA VAL A 261 -3.09 15.60 -27.47
C VAL A 261 -2.90 16.02 -28.94
N PRO A 262 -3.97 16.18 -29.74
CA PRO A 262 -3.86 16.53 -31.16
C PRO A 262 -3.01 17.76 -31.46
N LEU A 263 -3.09 18.81 -30.62
CA LEU A 263 -2.26 20.00 -30.77
C LEU A 263 -0.76 19.69 -30.65
N LEU A 264 -0.36 18.90 -29.65
CA LEU A 264 1.04 18.52 -29.44
C LEU A 264 1.51 17.57 -30.54
N CYS A 265 0.66 16.63 -30.96
CA CYS A 265 0.93 15.73 -32.09
C CYS A 265 1.25 16.51 -33.36
N TRP A 266 0.44 17.53 -33.67
CA TRP A 266 0.67 18.41 -34.81
C TRP A 266 2.00 19.17 -34.70
N MET A 267 2.30 19.76 -33.54
CA MET A 267 3.56 20.48 -33.32
C MET A 267 4.78 19.56 -33.49
N VAL A 268 4.73 18.35 -32.93
CA VAL A 268 5.80 17.35 -33.05
C VAL A 268 5.98 16.93 -34.51
N CYS A 269 4.89 16.62 -35.23
CA CYS A 269 4.95 16.29 -36.65
C CYS A 269 5.55 17.44 -37.48
N PHE A 270 5.15 18.68 -37.18
CA PHE A 270 5.67 19.87 -37.86
C PHE A 270 7.18 20.04 -37.64
N CYS A 271 7.65 19.98 -36.40
CA CYS A 271 9.07 20.08 -36.07
C CYS A 271 9.88 18.97 -36.76
N LEU A 272 9.38 17.73 -36.72
CA LEU A 272 10.05 16.58 -37.36
C LEU A 272 10.13 16.70 -38.88
N LYS A 273 9.09 17.25 -39.51
CA LYS A 273 9.10 17.48 -40.96
C LYS A 273 10.13 18.52 -41.38
N LYS A 274 10.44 19.49 -40.52
CA LYS A 274 11.41 20.55 -40.79
C LYS A 274 12.86 20.14 -40.50
N HIS A 275 13.09 19.34 -39.46
CA HIS A 275 14.43 18.99 -38.96
C HIS A 275 14.83 17.53 -39.23
N PHE A 276 14.40 16.96 -40.36
CA PHE A 276 14.52 15.54 -40.70
C PHE A 276 15.95 14.96 -40.73
N THR A 277 16.99 15.80 -40.61
CA THR A 277 18.40 15.40 -40.63
C THR A 277 19.05 15.33 -39.24
N ASP A 278 18.48 15.94 -38.19
CA ASP A 278 19.05 16.03 -36.82
C ASP A 278 18.19 15.28 -35.77
N ASP A 279 17.53 14.20 -36.23
CA ASP A 279 16.40 13.55 -35.56
C ASP A 279 16.69 13.07 -34.12
N ASP A 280 17.89 12.54 -33.85
CA ASP A 280 18.23 11.97 -32.53
C ASP A 280 18.45 13.05 -31.46
N HIS A 281 18.94 14.22 -31.87
CA HIS A 281 19.17 15.35 -30.98
C HIS A 281 17.87 16.08 -30.63
N VAL A 282 16.96 16.21 -31.60
CA VAL A 282 15.60 16.77 -31.39
C VAL A 282 14.80 15.90 -30.41
N MET A 283 14.82 14.57 -30.58
CA MET A 283 14.08 13.65 -29.70
C MET A 283 14.50 13.72 -28.24
N ARG A 284 15.79 13.96 -27.96
CA ARG A 284 16.31 14.08 -26.59
C ARG A 284 15.87 15.36 -25.89
N LYS A 285 15.47 16.39 -26.65
CA LYS A 285 15.03 17.70 -26.13
C LYS A 285 13.53 17.74 -25.82
N LEU A 286 12.71 16.97 -26.54
CA LEU A 286 11.25 16.95 -26.41
C LEU A 286 10.78 16.06 -25.24
N LYS A 287 11.05 16.49 -24.00
CA LYS A 287 10.69 15.74 -22.78
C LYS A 287 9.41 16.23 -22.10
N THR A 288 9.10 17.51 -22.23
CA THR A 288 7.97 18.17 -21.55
C THR A 288 7.09 18.92 -22.54
N ASN A 289 5.89 19.31 -22.12
CA ASN A 289 5.03 20.10 -22.98
C ASN A 289 5.71 21.41 -23.36
N THR A 290 6.31 22.12 -22.40
CA THR A 290 7.01 23.38 -22.69
C THR A 290 8.15 23.19 -23.68
N SER A 291 8.91 22.10 -23.60
CA SER A 291 9.98 21.83 -24.57
C SER A 291 9.47 21.65 -26.00
N ILE A 292 8.26 21.10 -26.19
CA ILE A 292 7.59 21.02 -27.50
C ILE A 292 7.22 22.43 -28.01
N TYR A 293 6.67 23.29 -27.14
CA TYR A 293 6.36 24.69 -27.51
C TYR A 293 7.62 25.48 -27.87
N VAL A 294 8.66 25.40 -27.03
CA VAL A 294 9.94 26.07 -27.27
C VAL A 294 10.49 25.64 -28.62
N HIS A 295 10.58 24.34 -28.88
CA HIS A 295 11.16 23.84 -30.13
C HIS A 295 10.33 24.22 -31.35
N PHE A 296 8.99 24.17 -31.25
CA PHE A 296 8.09 24.61 -32.30
C PHE A 296 8.22 26.11 -32.60
N VAL A 297 8.28 26.94 -31.56
CA VAL A 297 8.49 28.40 -31.70
C VAL A 297 9.85 28.70 -32.32
N SER A 298 10.92 28.04 -31.87
CA SER A 298 12.25 28.18 -32.48
C SER A 298 12.23 27.80 -33.97
N THR A 299 11.57 26.69 -34.33
CA THR A 299 11.47 26.23 -35.74
C THR A 299 10.72 27.23 -36.62
N LEU A 300 9.68 27.89 -36.09
CA LEU A 300 8.97 28.95 -36.82
C LEU A 300 9.83 30.22 -36.99
N LEU A 301 10.66 30.54 -35.99
CA LEU A 301 11.52 31.72 -36.01
C LEU A 301 12.74 31.59 -36.92
N GLU A 302 13.21 30.37 -37.21
CA GLU A 302 14.31 30.12 -38.17
C GLU A 302 14.06 30.72 -39.56
N HIS A 303 12.79 30.87 -39.94
CA HIS A 303 12.38 31.38 -41.25
C HIS A 303 11.78 32.80 -41.17
N HIS A 304 11.91 33.46 -40.01
CA HIS A 304 11.39 34.81 -39.81
C HIS A 304 12.27 35.84 -40.52
N ASP A 305 11.63 36.81 -41.17
CA ASP A 305 12.33 37.89 -41.87
C ASP A 305 13.09 38.78 -40.86
N GLN A 306 14.35 39.11 -41.16
CA GLN A 306 15.28 39.75 -40.21
C GLN A 306 15.04 41.26 -40.01
N SER A 307 13.97 41.80 -40.60
CA SER A 307 13.64 43.23 -40.59
C SER A 307 13.28 43.78 -39.21
N GLN A 308 12.77 42.94 -38.29
CA GLN A 308 12.49 43.29 -36.89
C GLN A 308 13.29 42.38 -35.94
N SER A 309 13.82 42.95 -34.85
CA SER A 309 14.47 42.15 -33.80
C SER A 309 13.47 41.13 -33.22
N VAL A 310 13.83 39.84 -33.30
CA VAL A 310 13.03 38.73 -32.78
C VAL A 310 12.70 38.92 -31.30
N LEU A 311 13.66 39.42 -30.50
CA LEU A 311 13.43 39.71 -29.09
C LEU A 311 12.33 40.76 -28.88
N THR A 312 12.35 41.84 -29.66
CA THR A 312 11.34 42.91 -29.57
C THR A 312 9.97 42.39 -29.97
N MET A 313 9.89 41.61 -31.05
CA MET A 313 8.65 40.99 -31.50
C MET A 313 8.07 40.03 -30.43
N LEU A 314 8.89 39.17 -29.84
CA LEU A 314 8.45 38.25 -28.77
C LEU A 314 8.00 38.99 -27.51
N ARG A 315 8.64 40.12 -27.16
CA ARG A 315 8.20 40.98 -26.05
C ARG A 315 6.85 41.63 -26.32
N SER A 316 6.64 42.22 -27.51
CA SER A 316 5.35 42.82 -27.89
C SER A 316 4.25 41.76 -27.93
N LEU A 317 4.54 40.57 -28.48
CA LEU A 317 3.62 39.44 -28.52
C LEU A 317 3.28 38.94 -27.10
N GLY A 318 4.29 38.85 -26.24
CA GLY A 318 4.17 38.46 -24.86
C GLY A 318 3.37 39.44 -24.00
N GLN A 319 3.57 40.75 -24.20
CA GLN A 319 2.78 41.80 -23.57
C GLN A 319 1.31 41.69 -23.98
N ARG A 320 1.04 41.50 -25.29
CA ARG A 320 -0.33 41.31 -25.79
C ARG A 320 -0.97 40.06 -25.21
N ALA A 321 -0.20 38.98 -25.10
CA ALA A 321 -0.65 37.74 -24.50
C ALA A 321 -1.01 37.91 -23.00
N GLU A 322 -0.16 38.62 -22.24
CA GLU A 322 -0.39 38.91 -20.82
C GLU A 322 -1.69 39.73 -20.62
N GLU A 323 -1.88 40.77 -21.41
CA GLU A 323 -3.10 41.58 -21.38
C GLU A 323 -4.34 40.74 -21.67
N GLY A 324 -4.29 39.91 -22.71
CA GLY A 324 -5.37 38.98 -23.04
C GLY A 324 -5.63 37.99 -21.91
N VAL A 325 -4.60 37.44 -21.28
CA VAL A 325 -4.72 36.53 -20.12
C VAL A 325 -5.39 37.22 -18.93
N LYS A 326 -5.01 38.47 -18.63
CA LYS A 326 -5.58 39.27 -17.54
C LYS A 326 -7.03 39.65 -17.79
N LYS A 327 -7.37 40.02 -19.03
CA LYS A 327 -8.71 40.42 -19.45
C LYS A 327 -9.61 39.23 -19.86
N ARG A 328 -9.05 38.02 -19.94
CA ARG A 328 -9.69 36.81 -20.50
C ARG A 328 -10.17 36.99 -21.95
N GLU A 329 -9.38 37.72 -22.73
CA GLU A 329 -9.60 37.99 -24.15
C GLU A 329 -8.67 37.12 -25.01
N GLY A 330 -9.24 36.43 -26.00
CA GLY A 330 -8.50 35.64 -27.00
C GLY A 330 -8.52 36.25 -28.42
N LEU A 331 -9.45 37.19 -28.67
CA LEU A 331 -9.56 37.96 -29.90
C LEU A 331 -9.04 39.39 -29.67
N PHE A 332 -8.19 39.86 -30.57
CA PHE A 332 -7.58 41.18 -30.52
C PHE A 332 -7.91 41.97 -31.79
N VAL A 333 -8.50 43.16 -31.64
CA VAL A 333 -8.79 44.03 -32.79
C VAL A 333 -7.50 44.52 -33.42
N GLU A 334 -7.44 44.64 -34.75
CA GLU A 334 -6.25 45.08 -35.50
C GLU A 334 -5.52 46.28 -34.87
N LYS A 335 -6.28 47.36 -34.56
CA LYS A 335 -5.74 48.57 -33.93
C LYS A 335 -4.99 48.31 -32.62
N SER A 336 -5.44 47.33 -31.84
CA SER A 336 -4.82 46.95 -30.57
C SER A 336 -3.54 46.13 -30.76
N VAL A 337 -3.43 45.38 -31.86
CA VAL A 337 -2.22 44.64 -32.21
C VAL A 337 -1.16 45.60 -32.76
N THR A 338 -1.55 46.46 -33.70
CA THR A 338 -0.64 47.45 -34.30
C THR A 338 -0.09 48.45 -33.27
N ALA A 339 -0.87 48.78 -32.24
CA ALA A 339 -0.43 49.67 -31.15
C ALA A 339 0.76 49.10 -30.34
N THR A 340 0.98 47.78 -30.36
CA THR A 340 2.13 47.14 -29.68
C THR A 340 3.39 47.06 -30.56
N GLY A 341 3.35 47.64 -31.76
CA GLY A 341 4.46 47.57 -32.74
C GLY A 341 4.60 46.22 -33.42
N LEU A 342 3.57 45.36 -33.34
CA LEU A 342 3.47 44.12 -34.12
C LEU A 342 2.86 44.45 -35.48
N ASP A 343 3.51 44.00 -36.55
CA ASP A 343 2.89 43.97 -37.87
C ASP A 343 2.00 42.71 -37.96
N PRO A 344 0.66 42.88 -38.02
CA PRO A 344 -0.26 41.75 -38.06
C PRO A 344 -0.20 40.97 -39.39
N ALA A 345 0.39 41.53 -40.45
CA ALA A 345 0.50 40.87 -41.75
C ALA A 345 1.67 39.88 -41.83
N THR A 346 2.73 40.10 -41.06
CA THR A 346 3.97 39.31 -41.10
C THR A 346 4.17 38.40 -39.89
N ASN A 347 3.37 38.58 -38.82
CA ASN A 347 3.52 37.79 -37.60
C ASN A 347 3.03 36.33 -37.77
N VAL A 348 3.94 35.37 -37.59
CA VAL A 348 3.66 33.92 -37.75
C VAL A 348 2.88 33.28 -36.60
N PHE A 349 2.71 33.96 -35.46
CA PHE A 349 2.05 33.43 -34.27
C PHE A 349 0.62 33.92 -34.09
N LEU A 350 0.23 34.97 -34.82
CA LEU A 350 -1.12 35.52 -34.86
C LEU A 350 -1.79 35.14 -36.18
N TYR A 351 -2.99 34.59 -36.08
CA TYR A 351 -3.84 34.31 -37.22
C TYR A 351 -4.89 35.41 -37.37
N LYS A 352 -5.07 35.90 -38.60
CA LYS A 352 -6.08 36.89 -38.95
C LYS A 352 -7.44 36.21 -39.16
N ASP A 353 -8.45 36.67 -38.43
CA ASP A 353 -9.84 36.24 -38.51
C ASP A 353 -10.75 37.47 -38.73
N SER A 354 -12.05 37.24 -38.94
CA SER A 354 -13.04 38.30 -39.16
C SER A 354 -14.22 38.15 -38.20
N LEU A 355 -14.46 39.16 -37.37
CA LEU A 355 -15.61 39.23 -36.48
C LEU A 355 -16.74 40.01 -37.17
N LYS A 356 -17.93 39.42 -37.27
CA LYS A 356 -19.13 40.17 -37.71
C LYS A 356 -19.56 41.11 -36.58
N ARG A 357 -19.61 42.41 -36.86
CA ARG A 357 -20.10 43.45 -35.94
C ARG A 357 -20.89 44.50 -36.72
N ASN A 358 -22.14 44.76 -36.33
CA ASN A 358 -23.03 45.72 -37.02
C ASN A 358 -23.14 45.48 -38.53
N ASN A 359 -23.31 44.22 -38.95
CA ASN A 359 -23.33 43.79 -40.37
C ASN A 359 -22.05 44.13 -41.17
N ARG A 360 -20.94 44.46 -40.50
CA ARG A 360 -19.62 44.66 -41.09
C ARG A 360 -18.64 43.60 -40.58
N GLN A 361 -17.69 43.19 -41.41
CA GLN A 361 -16.57 42.37 -40.96
C GLN A 361 -15.47 43.26 -40.39
N VAL A 362 -15.11 43.04 -39.14
CA VAL A 362 -13.99 43.70 -38.45
C VAL A 362 -12.81 42.72 -38.40
N PRO A 363 -11.62 43.09 -38.89
CA PRO A 363 -10.45 42.23 -38.78
C PRO A 363 -10.02 42.11 -37.32
N VAL A 364 -9.90 40.86 -36.87
CA VAL A 364 -9.41 40.50 -35.53
C VAL A 364 -8.28 39.50 -35.66
N PHE A 365 -7.43 39.44 -34.64
CA PHE A 365 -6.28 38.55 -34.57
C PHE A 365 -6.40 37.68 -33.34
N LYS A 366 -5.94 36.44 -33.46
CA LYS A 366 -5.89 35.51 -32.34
C LYS A 366 -4.65 34.65 -32.41
N PHE A 367 -4.19 34.16 -31.27
CA PHE A 367 -3.17 33.12 -31.26
C PHE A 367 -3.72 31.85 -31.90
N MET A 368 -2.84 31.03 -32.49
CA MET A 368 -3.23 29.74 -33.09
C MET A 368 -4.06 28.86 -32.14
N HIS A 369 -3.77 28.95 -30.83
CA HIS A 369 -4.54 28.33 -29.76
C HIS A 369 -4.26 29.07 -28.45
N LEU A 370 -5.21 29.05 -27.50
CA LEU A 370 -5.09 29.77 -26.22
C LEU A 370 -3.85 29.38 -25.40
N SER A 371 -3.35 28.15 -25.55
CA SER A 371 -2.09 27.72 -24.91
C SER A 371 -0.86 28.48 -25.42
N PHE A 372 -0.86 28.99 -26.66
CA PHE A 372 0.22 29.87 -27.14
C PHE A 372 0.16 31.22 -26.43
N GLN A 373 -1.02 31.75 -26.17
CA GLN A 373 -1.18 32.97 -25.37
C GLN A 373 -0.65 32.76 -23.94
N GLU A 374 -0.95 31.61 -23.33
CA GLU A 374 -0.41 31.23 -22.01
C GLU A 374 1.13 31.10 -22.06
N PHE A 375 1.68 30.47 -23.11
CA PHE A 375 3.11 30.31 -23.34
C PHE A 375 3.83 31.65 -23.53
N PHE A 376 3.33 32.52 -24.41
CA PHE A 376 3.94 33.83 -24.66
C PHE A 376 3.83 34.77 -23.45
N THR A 377 2.81 34.62 -22.62
CA THR A 377 2.74 35.31 -21.31
C THR A 377 3.87 34.85 -20.38
N ALA A 378 4.13 33.54 -20.30
CA ALA A 378 5.23 33.01 -19.50
C ALA A 378 6.60 33.44 -20.06
N LEU A 379 6.77 33.39 -21.38
CA LEU A 379 7.98 33.85 -22.06
C LEU A 379 8.22 35.33 -21.81
N TYR A 380 7.18 36.16 -21.87
CA TYR A 380 7.27 37.58 -21.53
C TYR A 380 7.90 37.80 -20.16
N TYR A 381 7.44 37.09 -19.12
CA TYR A 381 7.98 37.24 -17.77
C TYR A 381 9.47 36.89 -17.68
N VAL A 382 9.95 35.94 -18.50
CA VAL A 382 11.36 35.59 -18.60
C VAL A 382 12.19 36.64 -19.36
N LEU A 383 11.57 37.35 -20.32
CA LEU A 383 12.21 38.35 -21.18
C LEU A 383 12.18 39.78 -20.60
N LEU A 384 11.60 39.98 -19.41
CA LEU A 384 11.60 41.25 -18.69
C LEU A 384 12.89 41.45 -17.87
N ASP A 385 13.15 42.68 -17.44
CA ASP A 385 14.26 42.97 -16.53
C ASP A 385 14.02 42.37 -15.14
N LYS A 386 15.10 42.03 -14.42
CA LYS A 386 15.06 41.28 -13.14
C LYS A 386 13.99 41.77 -12.16
N LYS A 387 13.85 43.10 -11.98
CA LYS A 387 12.90 43.69 -11.03
C LYS A 387 11.45 43.49 -11.49
N GLU A 388 11.18 43.66 -12.78
CA GLU A 388 9.85 43.53 -13.35
C GLU A 388 9.42 42.06 -13.41
N SER A 389 10.29 41.16 -13.87
CA SER A 389 10.05 39.71 -13.84
C SER A 389 9.70 39.25 -12.43
N TRP A 390 10.45 39.72 -11.42
CA TRP A 390 10.18 39.38 -10.03
C TRP A 390 8.78 39.83 -9.59
N GLY A 391 8.38 41.07 -9.93
CA GLY A 391 7.04 41.57 -9.64
C GLY A 391 5.96 40.69 -10.27
N LYS A 392 6.07 40.39 -11.57
CA LYS A 392 5.11 39.57 -12.30
C LYS A 392 4.98 38.15 -11.74
N VAL A 393 6.10 37.50 -11.45
CA VAL A 393 6.13 36.14 -10.88
C VAL A 393 5.56 36.13 -9.46
N THR A 394 5.84 37.16 -8.66
CA THR A 394 5.29 37.31 -7.31
C THR A 394 3.78 37.51 -7.35
N ASP A 395 3.27 38.33 -8.28
CA ASP A 395 1.83 38.50 -8.49
C ASP A 395 1.15 37.18 -8.91
N LEU A 396 1.82 36.41 -9.78
CA LEU A 396 1.35 35.11 -10.24
C LEU A 396 1.26 34.12 -9.07
N LEU A 397 2.31 34.03 -8.24
CA LEU A 397 2.37 33.18 -7.05
C LEU A 397 1.36 33.61 -5.98
N THR A 398 1.20 34.91 -5.78
CA THR A 398 0.22 35.47 -4.84
C THR A 398 -1.20 35.14 -5.29
N SER A 399 -1.46 35.22 -6.59
CA SER A 399 -2.74 34.81 -7.16
C SER A 399 -3.01 33.33 -6.90
N LEU A 400 -2.02 32.45 -7.11
CA LEU A 400 -2.14 31.01 -6.83
C LEU A 400 -2.45 30.73 -5.34
N LYS A 401 -1.84 31.46 -4.41
CA LYS A 401 -2.03 31.32 -2.95
C LYS A 401 -3.35 31.92 -2.45
N MET A 402 -3.60 33.20 -2.73
CA MET A 402 -4.66 34.00 -2.10
C MET A 402 -6.07 33.68 -2.60
N LYS A 403 -6.20 33.29 -3.87
CA LYS A 403 -7.52 33.01 -4.47
C LYS A 403 -7.96 31.54 -4.31
N GLY A 404 -7.18 30.71 -3.62
CA GLY A 404 -7.44 29.28 -3.53
C GLY A 404 -7.55 28.62 -4.91
N ILE A 405 -6.87 29.16 -5.92
CA ILE A 405 -6.94 28.72 -7.34
C ILE A 405 -6.51 27.25 -7.47
N ILE A 406 -5.82 26.71 -6.46
CA ILE A 406 -5.40 25.31 -6.42
C ILE A 406 -6.19 24.48 -5.39
N ASN A 407 -6.91 25.08 -4.43
CA ASN A 407 -7.55 24.33 -3.31
C ASN A 407 -9.07 24.53 -3.16
N ARG A 408 -9.68 25.53 -3.80
CA ARG A 408 -11.13 25.79 -3.72
C ARG A 408 -11.82 25.43 -5.03
N PRO A 409 -12.95 24.71 -5.02
CA PRO A 409 -13.84 24.65 -6.17
C PRO A 409 -14.56 26.01 -6.30
N SER A 410 -13.91 27.00 -6.92
CA SER A 410 -14.55 28.26 -7.29
C SER A 410 -14.85 28.28 -8.81
N PRO A 411 -15.92 28.95 -9.25
CA PRO A 411 -16.18 29.19 -10.68
C PRO A 411 -15.00 29.90 -11.38
N GLU A 412 -14.25 30.71 -10.65
CA GLU A 412 -13.07 31.44 -11.13
C GLU A 412 -11.92 30.52 -11.56
N ARG A 413 -11.85 29.29 -11.02
CA ARG A 413 -10.87 28.25 -11.34
C ARG A 413 -11.06 27.68 -12.76
N ARG A 414 -12.28 27.73 -13.28
CA ARG A 414 -12.78 26.89 -14.39
C ARG A 414 -12.24 27.28 -15.78
N SER A 415 -11.69 28.50 -15.91
CA SER A 415 -11.01 29.00 -17.11
C SER A 415 -9.71 29.78 -16.81
N ASN A 416 -9.10 29.59 -15.63
CA ASN A 416 -7.98 30.43 -15.21
C ASN A 416 -6.68 30.03 -15.95
N PRO A 417 -6.05 30.92 -16.72
CA PRO A 417 -4.79 30.63 -17.43
C PRO A 417 -3.56 30.57 -16.50
N ILE A 418 -3.65 31.06 -15.26
CA ILE A 418 -2.52 31.20 -14.33
C ILE A 418 -1.74 29.88 -14.10
N PRO A 419 -2.39 28.72 -13.84
CA PRO A 419 -1.66 27.45 -13.69
C PRO A 419 -0.87 27.05 -14.95
N SER A 420 -1.43 27.26 -16.15
CA SER A 420 -0.72 26.99 -17.41
C SER A 420 0.48 27.91 -17.59
N VAL A 421 0.31 29.22 -17.33
CA VAL A 421 1.41 30.20 -17.38
C VAL A 421 2.52 29.80 -16.41
N MET A 422 2.19 29.32 -15.21
CA MET A 422 3.17 28.84 -14.24
C MET A 422 3.92 27.59 -14.72
N MET A 423 3.23 26.61 -15.32
CA MET A 423 3.86 25.42 -15.88
C MET A 423 4.83 25.77 -17.03
N PHE A 424 4.40 26.65 -17.95
CA PHE A 424 5.27 27.15 -19.01
C PHE A 424 6.45 27.95 -18.47
N LEU A 425 6.25 28.76 -17.43
CA LEU A 425 7.34 29.48 -16.78
C LEU A 425 8.37 28.50 -16.20
N CYS A 426 7.93 27.45 -15.49
CA CYS A 426 8.83 26.42 -14.97
C CYS A 426 9.62 25.72 -16.09
N GLY A 427 8.95 25.39 -17.20
CA GLY A 427 9.59 24.75 -18.35
C GLY A 427 10.53 25.68 -19.11
N LEU A 428 10.24 26.98 -19.19
CA LEU A 428 11.12 27.96 -19.81
C LEU A 428 12.41 28.15 -19.01
N LEU A 429 12.36 27.96 -17.69
CA LEU A 429 13.52 27.98 -16.79
C LEU A 429 14.32 26.67 -16.82
N ASN A 430 13.90 25.68 -17.61
CA ASN A 430 14.74 24.54 -17.96
C ASN A 430 15.76 24.98 -19.03
N GLU A 431 16.96 25.32 -18.56
CA GLU A 431 18.07 25.81 -19.40
C GLU A 431 18.34 24.88 -20.61
N LYS A 432 18.26 23.56 -20.44
CA LYS A 432 18.53 22.60 -21.52
C LYS A 432 17.47 22.64 -22.62
N ALA A 433 16.20 22.80 -22.25
CA ALA A 433 15.10 22.85 -23.21
C ALA A 433 15.06 24.19 -23.94
N SER A 434 15.22 25.29 -23.20
CA SER A 434 15.08 26.66 -23.71
C SER A 434 16.32 27.22 -24.40
N ASN A 435 17.48 26.53 -24.32
CA ASN A 435 18.74 27.02 -24.85
C ASN A 435 18.63 27.47 -26.32
N SER A 436 17.98 26.65 -27.16
CA SER A 436 17.81 26.96 -28.59
C SER A 436 17.10 28.29 -28.85
N LEU A 437 16.05 28.59 -28.07
CA LEU A 437 15.31 29.84 -28.19
C LEU A 437 16.14 31.02 -27.66
N PHE A 438 16.81 30.86 -26.52
CA PHE A 438 17.59 31.93 -25.88
C PHE A 438 18.88 32.28 -26.64
N GLU A 439 19.55 31.30 -27.25
CA GLU A 439 20.67 31.55 -28.17
C GLU A 439 20.22 32.35 -29.39
N MET A 440 19.08 32.00 -29.99
CA MET A 440 18.53 32.70 -31.15
C MET A 440 18.25 34.18 -30.89
N ILE A 441 17.74 34.51 -29.70
CA ILE A 441 17.43 35.90 -29.31
C ILE A 441 18.57 36.59 -28.55
N LYS A 442 19.74 35.94 -28.41
CA LYS A 442 20.91 36.42 -27.67
C LYS A 442 20.59 36.87 -26.22
N TRP A 443 19.70 36.14 -25.53
CA TRP A 443 19.27 36.47 -24.17
C TRP A 443 20.23 35.89 -23.11
N THR A 444 20.51 36.63 -22.04
CA THR A 444 21.60 36.29 -21.11
C THR A 444 21.19 35.30 -20.01
N VAL A 445 22.01 34.27 -19.82
CA VAL A 445 21.86 33.19 -18.82
C VAL A 445 21.73 33.66 -17.35
N PRO A 446 22.40 34.74 -16.87
CA PRO A 446 22.33 35.16 -15.46
C PRO A 446 20.93 35.56 -14.97
N GLN A 447 20.07 36.07 -15.85
CA GLN A 447 18.71 36.47 -15.47
C GLN A 447 17.80 35.25 -15.24
N ILE A 448 17.97 34.19 -16.04
CA ILE A 448 17.25 32.91 -15.93
C ILE A 448 17.57 32.23 -14.59
N ILE A 449 18.86 32.17 -14.23
CA ILE A 449 19.31 31.56 -12.96
C ILE A 449 18.70 32.27 -11.74
N ASN A 450 18.63 33.61 -11.78
CA ASN A 450 18.02 34.40 -10.71
C ASN A 450 16.52 34.09 -10.56
N LEU A 451 15.76 34.13 -11.66
CA LEU A 451 14.33 33.80 -11.65
C LEU A 451 14.06 32.37 -11.20
N LYS A 452 14.87 31.42 -11.64
CA LYS A 452 14.83 30.02 -11.23
C LYS A 452 15.03 29.88 -9.72
N THR A 453 15.96 30.60 -9.12
CA THR A 453 16.21 30.59 -7.68
C THR A 453 15.01 31.10 -6.87
N ILE A 454 14.38 32.19 -7.33
CA ILE A 454 13.16 32.76 -6.71
C ILE A 454 11.99 31.77 -6.80
N LEU A 455 11.79 31.18 -7.97
CA LEU A 455 10.73 30.22 -8.23
C LEU A 455 10.90 28.94 -7.40
N GLN A 456 12.14 28.46 -7.23
CA GLN A 456 12.46 27.34 -6.34
C GLN A 456 12.04 27.59 -4.89
N GLY A 457 12.46 28.72 -4.32
CA GLY A 457 12.11 29.09 -2.93
C GLY A 457 10.59 29.23 -2.76
N SER A 458 9.89 29.73 -3.77
CA SER A 458 8.45 29.94 -3.73
C SER A 458 7.63 28.66 -3.94
N LEU A 459 8.05 27.77 -4.85
CA LEU A 459 7.41 26.46 -5.06
C LEU A 459 7.41 25.64 -3.76
N LEU A 460 8.52 25.65 -3.01
CA LEU A 460 8.62 25.07 -1.67
C LEU A 460 7.55 25.59 -0.69
N THR A 461 7.18 26.87 -0.79
CA THR A 461 6.10 27.43 0.06
C THR A 461 4.70 27.01 -0.40
N VAL A 462 4.50 26.80 -1.70
CA VAL A 462 3.21 26.31 -2.25
C VAL A 462 3.00 24.83 -1.92
N ILE A 463 4.08 24.03 -1.91
CA ILE A 463 4.10 22.61 -1.49
C ILE A 463 3.53 22.40 -0.09
N ARG A 464 3.70 23.39 0.81
CA ARG A 464 3.23 23.30 2.20
C ARG A 464 1.72 23.54 2.37
N HIS A 465 0.99 23.81 1.28
CA HIS A 465 -0.46 23.91 1.30
C HIS A 465 -1.10 22.61 0.77
N ASN A 466 -1.79 21.86 1.64
CA ASN A 466 -2.52 20.63 1.29
C ASN A 466 -3.43 20.83 0.07
N GLY A 467 -3.40 19.91 -0.91
CA GLY A 467 -4.26 19.90 -2.09
C GLY A 467 -3.63 20.39 -3.40
N CYS A 468 -2.37 20.86 -3.37
CA CYS A 468 -1.62 21.36 -4.54
C CYS A 468 -0.59 20.36 -5.10
N GLU A 469 -0.52 19.15 -4.57
CA GLU A 469 0.61 18.22 -4.73
C GLU A 469 0.86 17.90 -6.21
N LEU A 470 -0.16 17.45 -6.94
CA LEU A 470 -0.02 17.10 -8.36
C LEU A 470 0.36 18.31 -9.24
N PHE A 471 -0.14 19.51 -8.93
CA PHE A 471 0.22 20.72 -9.67
C PHE A 471 1.70 21.05 -9.48
N VAL A 472 2.22 20.95 -8.26
CA VAL A 472 3.64 21.18 -8.00
C VAL A 472 4.49 20.11 -8.70
N LEU A 473 4.08 18.84 -8.65
CA LEU A 473 4.80 17.77 -9.35
C LEU A 473 4.88 18.05 -10.87
N ARG A 474 3.80 18.56 -11.48
CA ARG A 474 3.82 19.00 -12.90
C ARG A 474 4.80 20.15 -13.14
N CYS A 475 4.84 21.16 -12.27
CA CYS A 475 5.81 22.26 -12.35
C CYS A 475 7.27 21.77 -12.23
N LEU A 476 7.53 20.85 -11.30
CA LEU A 476 8.83 20.22 -11.10
C LEU A 476 9.25 19.37 -12.31
N PHE A 477 8.29 18.66 -12.90
CA PHE A 477 8.49 17.92 -14.14
C PHE A 477 8.82 18.87 -15.30
N GLU A 478 8.11 19.99 -15.47
CA GLU A 478 8.45 20.96 -16.53
C GLU A 478 9.87 21.52 -16.37
N LEU A 479 10.33 21.75 -15.13
CA LEU A 479 11.67 22.27 -14.86
C LEU A 479 12.81 21.29 -15.20
N GLN A 480 12.56 19.97 -15.14
CA GLN A 480 13.53 18.88 -15.38
C GLN A 480 14.88 19.06 -14.64
N ASP A 481 14.86 19.57 -13.40
CA ASP A 481 16.06 19.78 -12.58
C ASP A 481 16.05 18.86 -11.35
N GLU A 482 16.72 17.71 -11.42
CA GLU A 482 16.75 16.71 -10.35
C GLU A 482 17.18 17.28 -8.99
N LYS A 483 18.11 18.24 -8.97
CA LYS A 483 18.59 18.85 -7.70
C LYS A 483 17.47 19.64 -7.05
N VAL A 484 16.68 20.34 -7.86
CA VAL A 484 15.50 21.06 -7.39
C VAL A 484 14.42 20.11 -6.94
N VAL A 485 14.15 19.04 -7.69
CA VAL A 485 13.15 18.03 -7.30
C VAL A 485 13.51 17.41 -5.95
N ARG A 486 14.77 16.99 -5.77
CA ARG A 486 15.28 16.44 -4.51
C ARG A 486 15.15 17.41 -3.34
N ARG A 487 15.43 18.70 -3.57
CA ARG A 487 15.27 19.73 -2.53
C ARG A 487 13.79 19.99 -2.23
N ALA A 488 12.95 20.05 -3.26
CA ALA A 488 11.53 20.35 -3.18
C ALA A 488 10.75 19.26 -2.43
N LEU A 489 11.11 18.00 -2.68
CA LEU A 489 10.48 16.83 -2.09
C LEU A 489 11.34 16.21 -0.97
N GLY A 490 12.40 16.88 -0.51
CA GLY A 490 13.37 16.31 0.44
C GLY A 490 12.76 15.86 1.77
N ASP A 491 11.75 16.60 2.25
CA ASP A 491 11.04 16.30 3.49
C ASP A 491 9.88 15.29 3.29
N TRP A 492 9.59 14.89 2.05
CA TRP A 492 8.46 14.03 1.72
C TRP A 492 8.83 12.56 1.90
N VAL A 493 8.52 12.00 3.07
CA VAL A 493 8.61 10.55 3.31
C VAL A 493 7.37 9.83 2.78
N SER A 494 6.25 10.55 2.68
CA SER A 494 4.95 10.04 2.25
C SER A 494 4.31 10.96 1.22
N MET A 495 3.84 10.40 0.10
CA MET A 495 3.12 11.10 -0.96
C MET A 495 1.68 10.61 -1.01
N ASN A 496 0.72 11.52 -0.82
CA ASN A 496 -0.70 11.21 -0.81
C ASN A 496 -1.42 11.95 -1.94
N LEU A 497 -1.91 11.20 -2.93
CA LEU A 497 -2.69 11.70 -4.07
C LEU A 497 -4.10 11.09 -4.09
N HIS A 498 -4.59 10.62 -2.93
CA HIS A 498 -5.94 10.07 -2.78
C HIS A 498 -7.00 10.96 -3.41
N ASN A 499 -7.92 10.38 -4.19
CA ASN A 499 -8.98 11.08 -4.93
C ASN A 499 -8.48 12.12 -5.97
N VAL A 500 -7.21 12.05 -6.39
CA VAL A 500 -6.69 12.87 -7.48
C VAL A 500 -6.60 12.01 -8.75
N PRO A 501 -7.48 12.21 -9.73
CA PRO A 501 -7.45 11.43 -10.97
C PRO A 501 -6.20 11.75 -11.78
N LEU A 502 -5.50 10.70 -12.18
CA LEU A 502 -4.24 10.80 -12.91
C LEU A 502 -4.48 10.56 -14.40
N ARG A 503 -3.98 11.45 -15.25
CA ARG A 503 -3.87 11.19 -16.70
C ARG A 503 -2.59 10.41 -16.98
N SER A 504 -2.47 9.79 -18.15
CA SER A 504 -1.23 9.07 -18.51
C SER A 504 0.00 9.98 -18.51
N THR A 505 -0.15 11.26 -18.88
CA THR A 505 0.92 12.27 -18.74
C THR A 505 1.29 12.55 -17.28
N ASP A 506 0.32 12.47 -16.37
CA ASP A 506 0.57 12.66 -14.93
C ASP A 506 1.33 11.47 -14.35
N CYS A 507 1.14 10.25 -14.88
CA CYS A 507 1.94 9.08 -14.50
C CYS A 507 3.43 9.26 -14.84
N TRP A 508 3.75 9.85 -16.00
CA TRP A 508 5.14 10.19 -16.35
C TRP A 508 5.74 11.25 -15.43
N VAL A 509 4.93 12.25 -15.02
CA VAL A 509 5.31 13.25 -14.02
C VAL A 509 5.68 12.59 -12.69
N LEU A 510 4.81 11.70 -12.20
CA LEU A 510 5.03 10.97 -10.94
C LEU A 510 6.26 10.07 -11.01
N LEU A 511 6.42 9.33 -12.12
CA LEU A 511 7.59 8.47 -12.35
C LEU A 511 8.89 9.28 -12.23
N TYR A 512 8.99 10.40 -12.94
CA TYR A 512 10.17 11.27 -12.90
C TYR A 512 10.44 11.81 -11.49
N CYS A 513 9.41 12.31 -10.80
CA CYS A 513 9.57 12.86 -9.45
C CYS A 513 10.00 11.80 -8.42
N LEU A 514 9.41 10.60 -8.48
CA LEU A 514 9.75 9.51 -7.56
C LEU A 514 11.15 8.93 -7.85
N GLN A 515 11.56 8.85 -9.12
CA GLN A 515 12.94 8.49 -9.50
C GLN A 515 13.98 9.48 -8.96
N CYS A 516 13.65 10.76 -8.90
CA CYS A 516 14.52 11.76 -8.30
C CYS A 516 14.61 11.61 -6.77
N CYS A 517 13.59 11.04 -6.12
CA CYS A 517 13.38 11.07 -4.67
C CYS A 517 13.13 9.65 -4.10
N PRO A 518 14.17 8.80 -4.04
CA PRO A 518 14.05 7.42 -3.57
C PRO A 518 13.72 7.29 -2.08
N HIS A 519 13.74 8.40 -1.31
CA HIS A 519 13.37 8.42 0.10
C HIS A 519 11.86 8.47 0.34
N VAL A 520 11.04 8.64 -0.71
CA VAL A 520 9.57 8.55 -0.62
C VAL A 520 9.20 7.07 -0.42
N ARG A 521 8.88 6.69 0.82
CA ARG A 521 8.62 5.30 1.21
C ARG A 521 7.14 4.92 1.15
N TYR A 522 6.24 5.89 1.30
CA TYR A 522 4.79 5.67 1.28
C TYR A 522 4.12 6.39 0.11
N LEU A 523 3.35 5.67 -0.70
CA LEU A 523 2.61 6.22 -1.83
C LEU A 523 1.12 5.82 -1.77
N ASN A 524 0.23 6.81 -1.79
CA ASN A 524 -1.22 6.58 -1.80
C ASN A 524 -1.86 7.12 -3.08
N LEU A 525 -2.29 6.20 -3.95
CA LEU A 525 -2.98 6.44 -5.22
C LEU A 525 -4.39 5.81 -5.24
N MET A 526 -5.06 5.78 -4.08
CA MET A 526 -6.45 5.32 -3.99
C MET A 526 -7.38 6.28 -4.75
N TYR A 527 -8.28 5.72 -5.55
CA TYR A 527 -9.26 6.45 -6.37
C TYR A 527 -8.63 7.49 -7.32
N CYS A 528 -7.51 7.11 -7.95
CA CYS A 528 -6.76 7.94 -8.90
C CYS A 528 -7.03 7.59 -10.38
N ASP A 529 -8.10 6.85 -10.68
CA ASP A 529 -8.42 6.34 -12.03
C ASP A 529 -7.26 5.54 -12.66
N LEU A 530 -6.61 4.67 -11.90
CA LEU A 530 -5.52 3.84 -12.42
C LEU A 530 -6.06 2.76 -13.37
N THR A 531 -5.49 2.72 -14.56
CA THR A 531 -5.70 1.67 -15.56
C THR A 531 -4.43 0.82 -15.69
N ALA A 532 -4.52 -0.37 -16.27
CA ALA A 532 -3.37 -1.22 -16.60
C ALA A 532 -2.23 -0.46 -17.30
N GLU A 533 -2.55 0.39 -18.29
CA GLU A 533 -1.55 1.23 -18.98
C GLU A 533 -0.85 2.21 -18.03
N LYS A 534 -1.61 2.88 -17.15
CA LYS A 534 -1.04 3.82 -16.18
C LYS A 534 -0.17 3.12 -15.14
N LEU A 535 -0.56 1.91 -14.72
CA LEU A 535 0.23 1.09 -13.81
C LEU A 535 1.55 0.67 -14.46
N LYS A 536 1.55 0.29 -15.74
CA LYS A 536 2.76 -0.03 -16.50
C LYS A 536 3.74 1.15 -16.54
N ILE A 537 3.26 2.38 -16.75
CA ILE A 537 4.10 3.59 -16.70
C ILE A 537 4.69 3.80 -15.30
N LEU A 538 3.88 3.64 -14.25
CA LEU A 538 4.30 3.88 -12.86
C LEU A 538 5.16 2.76 -12.28
N GLN A 539 5.13 1.56 -12.89
CA GLN A 539 5.75 0.35 -12.38
C GLN A 539 7.20 0.55 -11.89
N PRO A 540 8.11 1.24 -12.61
CA PRO A 540 9.48 1.41 -12.12
C PRO A 540 9.56 2.22 -10.83
N ALA A 541 8.68 3.22 -10.65
CA ALA A 541 8.61 3.99 -9.41
C ALA A 541 7.95 3.18 -8.28
N LEU A 542 6.88 2.45 -8.57
CA LEU A 542 6.20 1.60 -7.58
C LEU A 542 7.15 0.57 -6.97
N CYS A 543 8.07 0.01 -7.77
CA CYS A 543 9.07 -0.95 -7.30
C CYS A 543 10.04 -0.40 -6.25
N MET A 544 10.16 0.93 -6.13
CA MET A 544 11.03 1.59 -5.15
C MET A 544 10.31 1.97 -3.85
N CYS A 545 8.98 1.85 -3.79
CA CYS A 545 8.21 2.21 -2.61
C CYS A 545 8.14 1.06 -1.59
N GLU A 546 8.24 1.38 -0.30
CA GLU A 546 8.08 0.39 0.77
C GLU A 546 6.61 0.07 1.04
N ASN A 547 5.75 1.09 0.98
CA ASN A 547 4.34 0.99 1.31
C ASN A 547 3.51 1.68 0.23
N MET A 548 2.52 0.98 -0.32
CA MET A 548 1.64 1.55 -1.34
C MET A 548 0.18 1.20 -1.16
N ARG A 549 -0.70 2.14 -1.54
CA ARG A 549 -2.15 1.92 -1.62
C ARG A 549 -2.63 2.33 -3.00
N LEU A 550 -3.29 1.42 -3.70
CA LEU A 550 -3.75 1.59 -5.08
C LEU A 550 -5.24 1.24 -5.17
N SER A 551 -5.98 1.93 -6.03
CA SER A 551 -7.30 1.47 -6.46
C SER A 551 -7.33 1.28 -7.97
N VAL A 552 -7.89 0.16 -8.41
CA VAL A 552 -7.93 -0.26 -9.82
C VAL A 552 -9.36 -0.62 -10.21
N LYS A 553 -9.66 -0.61 -11.52
CA LYS A 553 -10.99 -1.03 -12.00
C LYS A 553 -11.20 -2.53 -11.82
N HIS A 554 -10.18 -3.32 -12.18
CA HIS A 554 -10.18 -4.76 -12.03
C HIS A 554 -8.89 -5.24 -11.38
N LEU A 555 -8.98 -6.14 -10.40
CA LEU A 555 -7.77 -6.70 -9.77
C LEU A 555 -6.87 -7.43 -10.77
N SER A 556 -7.41 -7.97 -11.87
CA SER A 556 -6.59 -8.58 -12.92
C SER A 556 -5.56 -7.64 -13.54
N GLU A 557 -5.76 -6.31 -13.44
CA GLU A 557 -4.82 -5.30 -13.96
C GLU A 557 -3.53 -5.18 -13.13
N VAL A 558 -3.48 -5.73 -11.90
CA VAL A 558 -2.28 -5.67 -11.04
C VAL A 558 -1.44 -6.94 -11.05
N GLY A 559 -1.82 -7.97 -11.82
CA GLY A 559 -1.08 -9.25 -11.85
C GLY A 559 0.40 -9.09 -12.21
N ASP A 560 0.68 -8.43 -13.34
CA ASP A 560 2.05 -8.14 -13.80
C ASP A 560 2.83 -7.31 -12.76
N LEU A 561 2.15 -6.36 -12.11
CA LEU A 561 2.75 -5.52 -11.06
C LEU A 561 3.16 -6.39 -9.85
N ILE A 562 2.30 -7.29 -9.38
CA ILE A 562 2.59 -8.18 -8.25
C ILE A 562 3.80 -9.07 -8.58
N GLN A 563 3.83 -9.66 -9.77
CA GLN A 563 4.92 -10.52 -10.20
C GLN A 563 6.28 -9.80 -10.17
N ILE A 564 6.30 -8.55 -10.62
CA ILE A 564 7.52 -7.73 -10.66
C ILE A 564 7.91 -7.25 -9.26
N LEU A 565 6.92 -6.88 -8.44
CA LEU A 565 7.11 -6.52 -7.05
C LEU A 565 7.64 -7.67 -6.19
N GLY A 566 7.39 -8.93 -6.57
CA GLY A 566 8.06 -10.10 -5.98
C GLY A 566 9.58 -10.02 -6.02
N LYS A 567 10.16 -9.27 -6.97
CA LYS A 567 11.62 -9.04 -7.07
C LYS A 567 12.09 -7.80 -6.31
N SER A 568 11.18 -6.97 -5.80
CA SER A 568 11.53 -5.75 -5.08
C SER A 568 12.10 -6.05 -3.70
N LYS A 569 13.24 -5.43 -3.37
CA LYS A 569 13.85 -5.51 -2.03
C LYS A 569 13.25 -4.49 -1.04
N PHE A 570 12.46 -3.55 -1.53
CA PHE A 570 11.95 -2.43 -0.73
C PHE A 570 10.53 -2.69 -0.23
N LEU A 571 9.74 -3.47 -0.97
CA LEU A 571 8.32 -3.68 -0.66
C LEU A 571 8.14 -4.30 0.73
N LYS A 572 7.37 -3.62 1.57
CA LYS A 572 6.90 -4.11 2.87
C LYS A 572 5.40 -4.34 2.87
N LYS A 573 4.63 -3.44 2.26
CA LYS A 573 3.17 -3.53 2.22
C LYS A 573 2.57 -2.92 0.95
N MET A 574 1.61 -3.63 0.36
CA MET A 574 0.80 -3.15 -0.75
C MET A 574 -0.66 -3.47 -0.47
N ARG A 575 -1.52 -2.46 -0.64
CA ARG A 575 -2.97 -2.64 -0.64
C ARG A 575 -3.53 -2.23 -1.99
N VAL A 576 -4.29 -3.11 -2.62
CA VAL A 576 -5.03 -2.83 -3.85
C VAL A 576 -6.51 -3.04 -3.58
N GLN A 577 -7.31 -2.06 -3.92
CA GLN A 577 -8.77 -2.15 -3.81
C GLN A 577 -9.43 -2.00 -5.17
N GLU A 578 -10.32 -2.92 -5.49
CA GLU A 578 -11.17 -2.80 -6.68
C GLU A 578 -12.19 -1.68 -6.49
N SER A 579 -12.26 -0.78 -7.47
CA SER A 579 -13.19 0.34 -7.52
C SER A 579 -14.58 -0.14 -7.96
N GLU A 580 -15.64 0.44 -7.38
CA GLU A 580 -17.01 -0.08 -7.48
C GLU A 580 -17.57 -0.16 -8.91
N ASN A 581 -17.79 -1.36 -9.45
CA ASN A 581 -18.65 -1.56 -10.62
C ASN A 581 -19.99 -2.16 -10.16
N SER A 582 -20.90 -1.28 -9.77
CA SER A 582 -22.33 -1.50 -9.48
C SER A 582 -22.64 -2.17 -8.15
N ALA A 583 -23.88 -2.00 -7.71
CA ALA A 583 -24.42 -2.57 -6.47
C ALA A 583 -24.55 -4.10 -6.52
N GLU A 584 -24.04 -4.75 -7.58
CA GLU A 584 -24.24 -6.17 -7.89
C GLU A 584 -22.95 -7.01 -7.77
N SER A 585 -21.77 -6.40 -7.63
CA SER A 585 -20.48 -7.10 -7.59
C SER A 585 -19.74 -7.00 -6.24
N PRO A 586 -19.16 -8.10 -5.71
CA PRO A 586 -18.33 -8.05 -4.51
C PRO A 586 -17.04 -7.25 -4.73
N ARG A 587 -16.79 -6.24 -3.88
CA ARG A 587 -15.52 -5.50 -3.89
C ARG A 587 -14.39 -6.36 -3.35
N TRP A 588 -13.40 -6.67 -4.17
CA TRP A 588 -12.19 -7.32 -3.71
C TRP A 588 -11.15 -6.32 -3.21
N SER A 589 -10.45 -6.71 -2.14
CA SER A 589 -9.28 -6.04 -1.60
C SER A 589 -8.15 -7.05 -1.50
N LEU A 590 -7.02 -6.74 -2.13
CA LEU A 590 -5.78 -7.48 -2.05
C LEU A 590 -4.81 -6.74 -1.13
N ASP A 591 -4.42 -7.38 -0.04
CA ASP A 591 -3.40 -6.95 0.89
C ASP A 591 -2.19 -7.88 0.77
N LEU A 592 -1.02 -7.32 0.50
CA LEU A 592 0.25 -8.02 0.43
C LEU A 592 1.18 -7.42 1.48
N SER A 593 1.79 -8.25 2.33
CA SER A 593 2.82 -7.83 3.27
C SER A 593 4.01 -8.78 3.30
N VAL A 594 5.22 -8.24 3.41
CA VAL A 594 6.48 -8.99 3.44
C VAL A 594 7.06 -8.95 4.85
N THR A 595 7.32 -10.12 5.44
CA THR A 595 7.92 -10.29 6.78
C THR A 595 8.98 -11.39 6.75
N HIS A 596 10.23 -11.07 7.12
CA HIS A 596 11.36 -12.01 7.16
C HIS A 596 11.59 -12.81 5.86
N GLY A 597 11.24 -12.25 4.69
CA GLY A 597 11.38 -12.90 3.38
C GLY A 597 10.19 -13.75 2.94
N ASP A 598 9.20 -13.95 3.82
CA ASP A 598 7.90 -14.53 3.47
C ASP A 598 6.88 -13.45 3.17
N VAL A 599 5.94 -13.76 2.28
CA VAL A 599 4.85 -12.89 1.90
C VAL A 599 3.52 -13.48 2.29
N LEU A 600 2.76 -12.68 3.03
CA LEU A 600 1.36 -12.89 3.31
C LEU A 600 0.55 -12.13 2.26
N LEU A 601 -0.24 -12.85 1.47
CA LEU A 601 -1.20 -12.28 0.54
C LEU A 601 -2.61 -12.63 1.01
N SER A 602 -3.44 -11.62 1.22
CA SER A 602 -4.84 -11.75 1.61
C SER A 602 -5.72 -11.07 0.59
N LEU A 603 -6.69 -11.81 0.08
CA LEU A 603 -7.64 -11.38 -0.92
C LEU A 603 -9.03 -11.54 -0.31
N SER A 604 -9.67 -10.43 0.03
CA SER A 604 -10.95 -10.40 0.75
C SER A 604 -12.03 -9.73 -0.08
N SER A 605 -13.27 -10.24 -0.01
CA SER A 605 -14.43 -9.61 -0.63
C SER A 605 -15.28 -8.86 0.40
N SER A 606 -15.98 -7.81 -0.02
CA SER A 606 -16.90 -7.05 0.84
C SER A 606 -18.19 -7.85 1.08
N GLU A 607 -18.49 -8.17 2.33
CA GLU A 607 -19.63 -9.00 2.80
C GLU A 607 -21.04 -8.38 2.53
N LYS A 608 -21.16 -7.28 1.78
CA LYS A 608 -22.41 -6.50 1.67
C LYS A 608 -23.42 -7.02 0.63
N ASN A 609 -23.10 -8.06 -0.15
CA ASN A 609 -24.06 -8.72 -1.03
C ASN A 609 -24.14 -10.22 -0.71
N PRO A 610 -25.25 -10.72 -0.12
CA PRO A 610 -25.43 -12.14 0.17
C PRO A 610 -25.66 -13.00 -1.09
N SER A 611 -25.79 -12.38 -2.27
CA SER A 611 -26.06 -13.06 -3.53
C SER A 611 -24.84 -13.71 -4.17
N PHE A 612 -23.62 -13.14 -4.11
CA PHE A 612 -22.39 -13.73 -4.69
C PHE A 612 -21.17 -13.04 -4.06
N PRO A 613 -20.15 -13.76 -3.50
CA PRO A 613 -19.43 -14.87 -4.12
C PRO A 613 -19.20 -16.12 -3.22
N ALA A 614 -18.89 -17.28 -3.82
CA ALA A 614 -18.59 -18.53 -3.09
C ALA A 614 -17.33 -18.47 -2.18
N VAL A 615 -16.44 -17.50 -2.41
CA VAL A 615 -15.19 -17.29 -1.65
C VAL A 615 -15.18 -15.90 -1.01
N LEU A 616 -15.16 -15.86 0.32
CA LEU A 616 -15.16 -14.63 1.10
C LEU A 616 -13.75 -14.09 1.35
N ASN A 617 -12.76 -14.97 1.50
CA ASN A 617 -11.36 -14.58 1.72
C ASN A 617 -10.41 -15.71 1.31
N ILE A 618 -9.32 -15.36 0.61
CA ILE A 618 -8.18 -16.26 0.34
C ILE A 618 -6.97 -15.63 1.01
N THR A 619 -6.35 -16.32 1.95
CA THR A 619 -5.11 -15.88 2.57
C THR A 619 -4.05 -16.94 2.36
N LEU A 620 -2.92 -16.57 1.78
CA LEU A 620 -1.82 -17.48 1.49
C LEU A 620 -0.49 -16.93 1.97
N THR A 621 0.42 -17.83 2.30
CA THR A 621 1.80 -17.50 2.66
C THR A 621 2.77 -18.25 1.76
N CYS A 622 3.71 -17.53 1.16
CA CYS A 622 4.77 -18.12 0.34
C CYS A 622 6.06 -17.29 0.45
N PRO A 623 7.23 -17.87 0.15
CA PRO A 623 8.48 -17.11 0.04
C PRO A 623 8.36 -16.01 -1.02
N GLN A 624 8.98 -14.86 -0.78
CA GLN A 624 8.91 -13.72 -1.72
C GLN A 624 9.42 -14.06 -3.13
N SER A 625 10.39 -14.97 -3.24
CA SER A 625 10.91 -15.46 -4.53
C SER A 625 9.82 -16.09 -5.41
N GLU A 626 8.85 -16.78 -4.79
CA GLU A 626 7.77 -17.51 -5.49
C GLU A 626 6.69 -16.59 -6.06
N ILE A 627 6.61 -15.35 -5.59
CA ILE A 627 5.68 -14.36 -6.17
C ILE A 627 6.05 -14.07 -7.62
N SER A 628 7.34 -14.07 -7.92
CA SER A 628 7.85 -13.72 -9.25
C SER A 628 7.71 -14.84 -10.27
N SER A 629 7.60 -16.11 -9.83
CA SER A 629 7.39 -17.29 -10.67
C SER A 629 5.91 -17.56 -10.98
N THR A 630 4.99 -16.92 -10.25
CA THR A 630 3.55 -17.13 -10.35
C THR A 630 2.89 -16.19 -11.35
N ASP A 631 2.00 -16.71 -12.21
CA ASP A 631 1.16 -15.90 -13.11
C ASP A 631 -0.06 -15.34 -12.36
N TRP A 632 0.15 -14.23 -11.66
CA TRP A 632 -0.90 -13.53 -10.92
C TRP A 632 -1.97 -12.93 -11.83
N SER A 633 -1.64 -12.62 -13.08
CA SER A 633 -2.58 -12.09 -14.06
C SER A 633 -3.63 -13.14 -14.40
N LEU A 634 -3.21 -14.38 -14.66
CA LEU A 634 -4.11 -15.51 -14.87
C LEU A 634 -4.92 -15.86 -13.62
N PHE A 635 -4.29 -15.87 -12.44
CA PHE A 635 -4.99 -16.13 -11.16
C PHE A 635 -6.12 -15.12 -10.91
N LEU A 636 -5.82 -13.82 -10.99
CA LEU A 636 -6.80 -12.75 -10.75
C LEU A 636 -7.85 -12.69 -11.87
N GLN A 637 -7.52 -13.09 -13.10
CA GLN A 637 -8.50 -13.23 -14.18
C GLN A 637 -9.44 -14.43 -13.94
N ARG A 638 -8.95 -15.55 -13.42
CA ARG A 638 -9.79 -16.71 -13.07
C ARG A 638 -10.73 -16.37 -11.90
N LEU A 639 -10.20 -15.67 -10.90
CA LEU A 639 -11.00 -15.15 -9.79
C LEU A 639 -12.14 -14.25 -10.28
N SER A 640 -11.88 -13.30 -11.17
CA SER A 640 -12.94 -12.43 -11.70
C SER A 640 -13.95 -13.15 -12.60
N LYS A 641 -13.57 -14.26 -13.25
CA LYS A 641 -14.51 -15.11 -14.01
C LYS A 641 -15.43 -15.93 -13.10
N THR A 642 -14.94 -16.40 -11.95
CA THR A 642 -15.80 -17.09 -10.96
C THR A 642 -16.96 -16.23 -10.44
N GLU A 643 -16.83 -14.90 -10.54
CA GLU A 643 -17.87 -13.93 -10.17
C GLU A 643 -19.04 -13.89 -11.17
N LYS A 644 -18.76 -14.06 -12.48
CA LYS A 644 -19.76 -13.87 -13.57
C LYS A 644 -20.57 -15.12 -13.92
N VAL A 645 -20.09 -16.30 -13.54
CA VAL A 645 -20.59 -17.60 -14.02
C VAL A 645 -21.60 -18.24 -13.05
N ALA A 646 -21.91 -17.57 -11.95
CA ALA A 646 -22.62 -18.16 -10.83
C ALA A 646 -24.14 -18.40 -11.06
N GLU A 647 -24.61 -18.26 -12.30
CA GLU A 647 -25.95 -18.66 -12.77
C GLU A 647 -25.98 -20.07 -13.41
N ASP A 648 -24.83 -20.68 -13.77
CA ASP A 648 -24.76 -21.99 -14.45
C ASP A 648 -23.90 -22.99 -13.65
N SER A 649 -24.54 -24.00 -13.04
CA SER A 649 -23.90 -24.86 -12.03
C SER A 649 -22.76 -25.74 -12.58
N SER A 650 -22.79 -26.12 -13.86
CA SER A 650 -21.74 -26.97 -14.47
C SER A 650 -20.49 -26.21 -14.86
N ALA A 651 -20.60 -24.91 -15.16
CA ALA A 651 -19.45 -24.08 -15.52
C ALA A 651 -18.64 -23.63 -14.29
N LEU A 652 -19.29 -23.55 -13.12
CA LEU A 652 -18.66 -23.17 -11.86
C LEU A 652 -17.57 -24.18 -11.41
N ASP A 653 -17.81 -25.48 -11.62
CA ASP A 653 -16.92 -26.57 -11.20
C ASP A 653 -15.57 -26.54 -11.93
N GLU A 654 -15.59 -26.26 -13.23
CA GLU A 654 -14.39 -26.10 -14.05
C GLU A 654 -13.58 -24.87 -13.61
N HIS A 655 -14.25 -23.75 -13.30
CA HIS A 655 -13.59 -22.53 -12.86
C HIS A 655 -12.96 -22.65 -11.47
N VAL A 656 -13.58 -23.38 -10.54
CA VAL A 656 -13.03 -23.64 -9.19
C VAL A 656 -11.77 -24.51 -9.26
N SER A 657 -11.80 -25.58 -10.06
CA SER A 657 -10.62 -26.43 -10.28
C SER A 657 -9.48 -25.65 -10.95
N LEU A 658 -9.80 -24.76 -11.90
CA LEU A 658 -8.81 -23.89 -12.55
C LEU A 658 -8.25 -22.82 -11.61
N LEU A 659 -9.06 -22.28 -10.69
CA LEU A 659 -8.58 -21.33 -9.69
C LEU A 659 -7.55 -21.99 -8.77
N LEU A 660 -7.89 -23.16 -8.23
CA LEU A 660 -7.02 -23.89 -7.29
C LEU A 660 -5.78 -24.49 -7.97
N SER A 661 -5.86 -24.91 -9.24
CA SER A 661 -4.66 -25.37 -9.99
C SER A 661 -3.62 -24.27 -10.23
N SER A 662 -4.02 -22.99 -10.15
CA SER A 662 -3.08 -21.85 -10.24
C SER A 662 -2.06 -21.84 -9.10
N PHE A 663 -2.30 -22.57 -8.01
CA PHE A 663 -1.43 -22.66 -6.85
C PHE A 663 -0.44 -23.84 -6.89
N GLN A 664 -0.53 -24.73 -7.89
CA GLN A 664 0.32 -25.93 -7.98
C GLN A 664 1.81 -25.60 -8.17
N SER A 665 2.13 -24.43 -8.72
CA SER A 665 3.49 -23.98 -9.03
C SER A 665 4.08 -23.02 -8.00
N VAL A 666 3.34 -22.68 -6.95
CA VAL A 666 3.76 -21.69 -5.95
C VAL A 666 4.20 -22.46 -4.72
N GLY A 667 5.39 -22.19 -4.20
CA GLY A 667 5.89 -22.78 -2.94
C GLY A 667 5.08 -22.32 -1.71
N LEU A 668 3.77 -22.56 -1.72
CA LEU A 668 2.84 -22.19 -0.66
C LEU A 668 3.19 -22.96 0.60
N LYS A 669 3.27 -22.24 1.72
CA LYS A 669 3.41 -22.83 3.07
C LYS A 669 2.06 -23.01 3.72
N THR A 670 1.20 -22.00 3.64
CA THR A 670 -0.15 -22.04 4.21
C THR A 670 -1.18 -21.46 3.23
N LEU A 671 -2.37 -22.04 3.23
CA LEU A 671 -3.53 -21.58 2.47
C LEU A 671 -4.77 -21.62 3.34
N ASN A 672 -5.39 -20.46 3.56
CA ASN A 672 -6.63 -20.31 4.30
C ASN A 672 -7.73 -19.83 3.35
N LEU A 673 -8.81 -20.59 3.27
CA LEU A 673 -9.97 -20.31 2.42
C LEU A 673 -11.17 -20.04 3.32
N LYS A 674 -11.81 -18.88 3.18
CA LYS A 674 -13.12 -18.60 3.77
C LYS A 674 -14.17 -18.73 2.67
N LEU A 675 -15.06 -19.71 2.77
CA LEU A 675 -16.08 -20.03 1.76
C LEU A 675 -17.49 -19.77 2.28
N VAL A 676 -18.45 -19.56 1.38
CA VAL A 676 -19.87 -19.49 1.74
C VAL A 676 -20.46 -20.88 1.94
N SER A 677 -20.13 -21.83 1.06
CA SER A 677 -20.53 -23.25 1.18
C SER A 677 -19.45 -24.17 0.62
N LEU A 678 -19.43 -25.42 1.08
CA LEU A 678 -18.48 -26.46 0.63
C LEU A 678 -19.23 -27.51 -0.19
N ASN A 679 -19.12 -27.43 -1.52
CA ASN A 679 -19.68 -28.41 -2.45
C ASN A 679 -18.63 -29.43 -2.91
N LYS A 680 -19.04 -30.39 -3.75
CA LYS A 680 -18.16 -31.45 -4.28
C LYS A 680 -16.94 -30.92 -5.06
N SER A 681 -17.06 -29.75 -5.68
CA SER A 681 -16.03 -29.17 -6.55
C SER A 681 -14.96 -28.44 -5.75
N TRP A 682 -15.34 -27.68 -4.73
CA TRP A 682 -14.41 -27.17 -3.72
C TRP A 682 -13.69 -28.32 -3.02
N ALA A 683 -14.44 -29.36 -2.63
CA ALA A 683 -13.88 -30.57 -2.06
C ALA A 683 -12.83 -31.22 -2.98
N SER A 684 -13.13 -31.37 -4.29
CA SER A 684 -12.20 -31.92 -5.28
C SER A 684 -10.93 -31.08 -5.42
N GLY A 685 -11.05 -29.76 -5.46
CA GLY A 685 -9.89 -28.88 -5.57
C GLY A 685 -9.03 -28.85 -4.28
N ILE A 686 -9.66 -28.94 -3.11
CA ILE A 686 -8.95 -29.08 -1.82
C ILE A 686 -8.16 -30.39 -1.80
N ILE A 687 -8.78 -31.51 -2.24
CA ILE A 687 -8.10 -32.81 -2.33
C ILE A 687 -6.90 -32.71 -3.27
N PHE A 688 -7.12 -32.13 -4.46
CA PHE A 688 -6.05 -31.95 -5.42
C PHE A 688 -4.88 -31.15 -4.84
N LEU A 689 -5.11 -30.02 -4.18
CA LEU A 689 -4.04 -29.22 -3.58
C LEU A 689 -3.33 -29.96 -2.46
N ALA A 690 -4.08 -30.60 -1.57
CA ALA A 690 -3.52 -31.37 -0.46
C ALA A 690 -2.68 -32.57 -0.93
N GLN A 691 -2.91 -33.08 -2.13
CA GLN A 691 -2.18 -34.21 -2.72
C GLN A 691 -1.09 -33.80 -3.72
N THR A 692 -1.12 -32.59 -4.27
CA THR A 692 -0.18 -32.16 -5.32
C THR A 692 0.78 -31.07 -4.86
N CYS A 693 0.41 -30.25 -3.88
CA CYS A 693 1.24 -29.15 -3.38
C CYS A 693 2.11 -29.63 -2.21
N THR A 694 3.30 -30.13 -2.51
CA THR A 694 4.22 -30.74 -1.53
C THR A 694 4.83 -29.73 -0.56
N SER A 695 4.84 -28.44 -0.90
CA SER A 695 5.30 -27.37 -0.01
C SER A 695 4.28 -26.97 1.06
N LEU A 696 3.01 -27.30 0.85
CA LEU A 696 1.91 -26.86 1.71
C LEU A 696 1.99 -27.61 3.05
N GLN A 697 2.11 -26.86 4.13
CA GLN A 697 2.12 -27.41 5.49
C GLN A 697 0.68 -27.49 6.03
N GLN A 698 -0.13 -26.47 5.74
CA GLN A 698 -1.48 -26.35 6.27
C GLN A 698 -2.45 -25.72 5.25
N LEU A 699 -3.60 -26.37 5.08
CA LEU A 699 -4.75 -25.88 4.33
C LEU A 699 -5.94 -25.75 5.30
N SER A 700 -6.36 -24.52 5.62
CA SER A 700 -7.56 -24.28 6.42
C SER A 700 -8.72 -23.83 5.54
N VAL A 701 -9.92 -24.35 5.78
CA VAL A 701 -11.16 -23.97 5.11
C VAL A 701 -12.21 -23.62 6.15
N SER A 702 -12.59 -22.35 6.23
CA SER A 702 -13.66 -21.89 7.10
C SER A 702 -14.90 -21.60 6.26
N VAL A 703 -16.04 -22.19 6.60
CA VAL A 703 -17.29 -22.05 5.85
C VAL A 703 -18.28 -21.26 6.69
N THR A 704 -18.69 -20.07 6.20
CA THR A 704 -19.62 -19.20 6.94
C THR A 704 -21.07 -19.66 6.86
N GLY A 705 -21.45 -20.30 5.75
CA GLY A 705 -22.75 -20.93 5.57
C GLY A 705 -22.72 -22.39 5.99
N LEU A 706 -23.28 -23.26 5.15
CA LEU A 706 -23.46 -24.68 5.45
C LEU A 706 -22.44 -25.55 4.70
N LEU A 707 -21.80 -26.45 5.44
CA LEU A 707 -21.10 -27.61 4.94
C LEU A 707 -22.14 -28.61 4.44
N LEU A 708 -22.14 -28.85 3.13
CA LEU A 708 -23.06 -29.78 2.50
C LEU A 708 -22.55 -31.21 2.74
N GLU A 709 -23.46 -32.12 3.15
CA GLU A 709 -23.08 -33.50 3.49
C GLU A 709 -22.40 -34.22 2.31
N GLU A 710 -22.81 -33.92 1.07
CA GLU A 710 -22.18 -34.46 -0.13
C GLU A 710 -20.70 -34.05 -0.26
N GLY A 711 -20.38 -32.77 -0.06
CA GLY A 711 -19.00 -32.26 -0.12
C GLY A 711 -18.13 -32.83 1.01
N LEU A 712 -18.70 -32.91 2.22
CA LEU A 712 -18.04 -33.52 3.38
C LEU A 712 -17.78 -35.02 3.18
N MET A 713 -18.76 -35.77 2.68
CA MET A 713 -18.60 -37.19 2.39
C MET A 713 -17.58 -37.43 1.28
N PHE A 714 -17.54 -36.56 0.27
CA PHE A 714 -16.54 -36.64 -0.78
C PHE A 714 -15.13 -36.42 -0.24
N LEU A 715 -14.92 -35.42 0.64
CA LEU A 715 -13.64 -35.21 1.33
C LEU A 715 -13.24 -36.41 2.19
N LYS A 716 -14.15 -36.90 3.04
CA LYS A 716 -13.89 -38.05 3.92
C LYS A 716 -13.55 -39.33 3.15
N LYS A 717 -14.17 -39.55 1.99
CA LYS A 717 -13.95 -40.73 1.16
C LYS A 717 -12.66 -40.65 0.33
N SER A 718 -12.34 -39.46 -0.17
CA SER A 718 -11.30 -39.29 -1.20
C SER A 718 -9.99 -38.71 -0.69
N LEU A 719 -9.99 -38.03 0.47
CA LEU A 719 -8.78 -37.46 1.08
C LEU A 719 -8.11 -38.47 2.02
N THR A 720 -7.46 -39.48 1.43
CA THR A 720 -6.88 -40.60 2.20
C THR A 720 -5.44 -40.35 2.66
N GLU A 721 -4.66 -39.57 1.91
CA GLU A 721 -3.24 -39.28 2.22
C GLU A 721 -2.89 -37.84 1.82
N PRO A 722 -3.30 -36.84 2.62
CA PRO A 722 -2.88 -35.46 2.35
C PRO A 722 -1.39 -35.27 2.70
N HIS A 723 -0.65 -34.55 1.87
CA HIS A 723 0.73 -34.13 2.16
C HIS A 723 0.79 -33.00 3.21
N CYS A 724 -0.33 -32.31 3.42
CA CYS A 724 -0.47 -31.19 4.35
C CYS A 724 -1.54 -31.46 5.40
N THR A 725 -1.56 -30.71 6.49
CA THR A 725 -2.69 -30.72 7.43
C THR A 725 -3.87 -29.98 6.81
N VAL A 726 -5.01 -30.64 6.63
CA VAL A 726 -6.24 -30.00 6.14
C VAL A 726 -7.21 -29.81 7.30
N ILE A 727 -7.61 -28.58 7.58
CA ILE A 727 -8.57 -28.20 8.63
C ILE A 727 -9.81 -27.64 7.96
N ILE A 728 -11.00 -28.17 8.26
CA ILE A 728 -12.27 -27.68 7.73
C ILE A 728 -13.19 -27.34 8.89
N GLU A 729 -13.64 -26.09 8.95
CA GLU A 729 -14.55 -25.57 9.96
C GLU A 729 -15.83 -25.05 9.30
N GLY A 730 -17.00 -25.31 9.89
CA GLY A 730 -18.27 -24.77 9.40
C GLY A 730 -19.47 -25.33 10.13
N ARG A 731 -20.67 -25.20 9.55
CA ARG A 731 -21.92 -25.75 10.12
C ARG A 731 -22.48 -26.86 9.24
N LYS A 732 -22.87 -27.99 9.81
CA LYS A 732 -23.40 -29.13 9.04
C LYS A 732 -24.85 -28.89 8.57
N CYS A 733 -25.16 -29.06 7.28
CA CYS A 733 -26.55 -29.25 6.79
C CYS A 733 -26.75 -30.72 6.38
N SER A 734 -27.77 -31.37 6.95
CA SER A 734 -28.14 -32.76 6.66
C SER A 734 -29.00 -32.92 5.39
N LYS A 735 -29.39 -31.82 4.75
CA LYS A 735 -30.16 -31.81 3.50
C LYS A 735 -29.22 -31.72 2.29
N LEU A 736 -29.67 -32.25 1.15
CA LEU A 736 -28.99 -32.11 -0.14
C LEU A 736 -28.96 -30.63 -0.57
N THR A 737 -27.96 -30.26 -1.39
CA THR A 737 -27.64 -28.89 -1.81
C THR A 737 -28.84 -28.10 -2.35
N ASP A 738 -29.77 -28.78 -3.02
CA ASP A 738 -30.99 -28.27 -3.63
C ASP A 738 -32.20 -28.18 -2.67
N GLN A 739 -32.08 -28.73 -1.45
CA GLN A 739 -33.18 -28.89 -0.49
C GLN A 739 -33.02 -28.09 0.81
N CYS A 740 -31.90 -27.39 1.02
CA CYS A 740 -31.60 -26.61 2.22
C CYS A 740 -32.00 -25.12 2.01
N LYS A 741 -33.13 -24.65 2.56
CA LYS A 741 -33.63 -23.26 2.41
C LYS A 741 -33.25 -22.37 3.62
N GLU A 742 -33.22 -21.04 3.45
CA GLU A 742 -32.91 -20.07 4.53
C GLU A 742 -33.71 -20.28 5.82
N GLN A 743 -34.96 -20.72 5.70
CA GLN A 743 -35.86 -20.99 6.82
C GLN A 743 -35.45 -22.22 7.65
N ASP A 744 -34.61 -23.11 7.10
CA ASP A 744 -34.13 -24.32 7.76
C ASP A 744 -32.88 -24.08 8.63
N TRP A 745 -32.25 -22.90 8.50
CA TRP A 745 -30.98 -22.56 9.15
C TRP A 745 -31.07 -22.57 10.69
N SER A 746 -32.25 -22.31 11.26
CA SER A 746 -32.46 -22.25 12.71
C SER A 746 -32.80 -23.58 13.38
N HIS A 747 -33.28 -24.59 12.64
CA HIS A 747 -33.92 -25.78 13.24
C HIS A 747 -33.15 -27.09 13.07
N SER A 748 -32.40 -27.29 11.98
CA SER A 748 -31.69 -28.55 11.71
C SER A 748 -30.22 -28.38 11.31
N CYS A 749 -29.74 -27.15 11.12
CA CYS A 749 -28.44 -26.85 10.47
C CYS A 749 -27.47 -26.07 11.38
N ASN A 750 -27.51 -26.32 12.69
CA ASN A 750 -26.81 -25.52 13.71
C ASN A 750 -25.65 -26.23 14.43
N GLU A 751 -25.24 -27.41 13.99
CA GLU A 751 -24.08 -28.09 14.56
C GLU A 751 -22.78 -27.54 13.95
N LYS A 752 -21.92 -26.95 14.79
CA LYS A 752 -20.55 -26.56 14.39
C LYS A 752 -19.70 -27.81 14.27
N VAL A 753 -18.99 -27.94 13.16
CA VAL A 753 -18.12 -29.08 12.87
C VAL A 753 -16.74 -28.57 12.50
N GLU A 754 -15.73 -29.18 13.09
CA GLU A 754 -14.31 -29.00 12.77
C GLU A 754 -13.73 -30.38 12.41
N ILE A 755 -13.12 -30.50 11.24
CA ILE A 755 -12.57 -31.76 10.71
C ILE A 755 -11.10 -31.55 10.40
N HIS A 756 -10.26 -32.43 10.92
CA HIS A 756 -8.84 -32.46 10.63
C HIS A 756 -8.50 -33.71 9.82
N PHE A 757 -7.86 -33.51 8.67
CA PHE A 757 -7.18 -34.57 7.94
C PHE A 757 -5.69 -34.36 8.12
N LYS A 758 -5.06 -35.26 8.88
CA LYS A 758 -3.62 -35.26 9.11
C LYS A 758 -2.93 -36.22 8.14
N PRO A 759 -1.68 -35.95 7.73
CA PRO A 759 -0.89 -36.90 6.95
C PRO A 759 -0.77 -38.25 7.67
N ASN A 760 -0.91 -39.36 6.94
CA ASN A 760 -1.14 -40.70 7.49
C ASN A 760 0.11 -41.40 8.08
N ILE A 761 1.05 -40.66 8.67
CA ILE A 761 2.22 -41.23 9.38
C ILE A 761 1.86 -41.62 10.84
N LEU A 762 0.61 -41.44 11.27
CA LEU A 762 0.19 -41.58 12.67
C LEU A 762 -1.13 -42.35 12.84
N ARG A 763 -1.14 -43.66 12.52
CA ARG A 763 -2.18 -44.58 13.00
C ARG A 763 -1.54 -45.85 13.54
N GLY A 764 -1.18 -45.80 14.81
CA GLY A 764 -0.63 -46.95 15.53
C GLY A 764 -0.13 -46.63 16.94
N LEU A 765 -0.68 -45.62 17.63
CA LEU A 765 -0.31 -45.28 19.01
C LEU A 765 -1.49 -44.59 19.75
N GLU A 766 -2.69 -45.17 19.74
CA GLU A 766 -3.84 -44.64 20.50
C GLU A 766 -4.26 -45.48 21.72
N GLU A 767 -3.49 -46.49 22.10
CA GLU A 767 -3.67 -47.17 23.39
C GLU A 767 -2.38 -47.15 24.18
N LEU A 768 -2.07 -45.98 24.76
CA LEU A 768 -1.38 -45.77 26.04
C LEU A 768 -1.15 -44.25 26.16
N ASN A 769 -1.81 -43.65 27.14
CA ASN A 769 -1.90 -42.20 27.35
C ASN A 769 -0.51 -41.61 27.71
N ILE A 770 0.27 -41.20 26.71
CA ILE A 770 1.58 -40.51 26.87
C ILE A 770 1.68 -39.39 25.82
N SER A 771 0.89 -38.33 25.93
CA SER A 771 1.03 -37.15 25.05
C SER A 771 0.88 -35.83 25.81
N LYS A 772 1.68 -35.65 26.87
CA LYS A 772 2.09 -34.35 27.41
C LYS A 772 3.50 -34.48 27.98
N LEU A 773 4.50 -34.64 27.12
CA LEU A 773 5.90 -34.44 27.48
C LEU A 773 6.54 -33.59 26.38
N SER A 774 6.80 -32.34 26.72
CA SER A 774 7.47 -31.35 25.87
C SER A 774 8.90 -31.80 25.54
N GLY A 775 9.31 -31.66 24.28
CA GLY A 775 10.71 -31.84 23.87
C GLY A 775 11.65 -30.81 24.49
N LEU A 776 12.79 -31.26 24.99
CA LEU A 776 13.83 -30.39 25.52
C LEU A 776 14.73 -29.90 24.37
N ASN A 777 14.76 -28.59 24.11
CA ASN A 777 15.85 -27.96 23.35
C ASN A 777 17.09 -27.93 24.26
N LEU A 778 18.01 -28.88 24.07
CA LEU A 778 19.27 -28.91 24.81
C LEU A 778 20.18 -27.77 24.32
N GLN A 779 20.41 -26.75 25.15
CA GLN A 779 21.37 -25.71 24.83
C GLN A 779 22.81 -26.25 24.92
N PRO A 780 23.79 -25.66 24.20
CA PRO A 780 25.19 -26.07 24.31
C PRO A 780 25.66 -25.98 25.77
N LEU A 781 26.13 -27.10 26.34
CA LEU A 781 26.74 -27.07 27.67
C LEU A 781 27.93 -26.10 27.65
N PRO A 782 28.08 -25.24 28.68
CA PRO A 782 29.27 -24.40 28.85
C PRO A 782 30.57 -25.16 28.61
N VAL A 783 31.54 -24.54 27.93
CA VAL A 783 32.91 -25.07 27.88
C VAL A 783 33.52 -25.00 29.30
N CYS A 784 33.44 -26.10 30.05
CA CYS A 784 34.07 -26.23 31.36
C CYS A 784 35.60 -26.23 31.22
N GLN A 785 36.26 -25.09 31.44
CA GLN A 785 37.71 -24.97 31.30
C GLN A 785 38.49 -25.88 32.25
N SER A 786 37.90 -26.32 33.37
CA SER A 786 38.55 -27.23 34.32
C SER A 786 38.72 -28.66 33.77
N CYS A 787 37.87 -29.11 32.83
CA CYS A 787 37.94 -30.46 32.25
C CYS A 787 38.86 -30.54 31.02
N VAL A 788 39.62 -29.48 30.68
CA VAL A 788 40.44 -29.41 29.44
C VAL A 788 41.47 -30.54 29.31
N HIS A 789 41.93 -31.08 30.44
CA HIS A 789 42.95 -32.14 30.49
C HIS A 789 42.37 -33.54 30.28
N ILE A 790 41.05 -33.70 30.27
CA ILE A 790 40.37 -34.96 29.96
C ILE A 790 40.23 -35.01 28.43
N GLY A 791 40.96 -35.92 27.80
CA GLY A 791 41.03 -36.04 26.35
C GLY A 791 39.65 -36.25 25.71
N ASP A 792 39.29 -35.37 24.78
CA ASP A 792 38.22 -35.54 23.80
C ASP A 792 38.93 -35.56 22.44
N SER A 793 39.73 -36.61 22.20
CA SER A 793 40.82 -36.62 21.20
C SER A 793 40.37 -36.85 19.75
N ASP A 794 39.06 -36.93 19.52
CA ASP A 794 38.51 -37.36 18.25
C ASP A 794 37.92 -36.18 17.47
N GLN A 795 38.28 -36.06 16.18
CA GLN A 795 37.65 -35.09 15.29
C GLN A 795 36.26 -35.60 14.87
N TRP A 796 35.21 -34.87 15.24
CA TRP A 796 33.81 -35.18 14.91
C TRP A 796 33.28 -34.25 13.83
N VAL A 797 32.61 -34.80 12.81
CA VAL A 797 31.95 -34.02 11.76
C VAL A 797 30.62 -33.49 12.30
N GLN A 798 30.46 -32.17 12.34
CA GLN A 798 29.21 -31.53 12.76
C GLN A 798 28.12 -31.75 11.71
N VAL A 799 26.95 -32.19 12.17
CA VAL A 799 25.80 -32.45 11.31
C VAL A 799 24.54 -31.88 11.97
N GLU A 800 23.71 -31.22 11.17
CA GLU A 800 22.46 -30.62 11.66
C GLU A 800 21.28 -31.56 11.34
N PRO A 801 20.50 -31.99 12.34
CA PRO A 801 19.38 -32.90 12.11
C PRO A 801 18.17 -32.15 11.53
N SER A 802 17.39 -32.82 10.69
CA SER A 802 16.06 -32.34 10.29
C SER A 802 15.07 -32.55 11.43
N VAL A 803 14.26 -31.54 11.74
CA VAL A 803 13.16 -31.65 12.72
C VAL A 803 12.02 -32.41 12.06
N CYS A 804 11.46 -33.43 12.72
CA CYS A 804 10.40 -34.27 12.13
C CYS A 804 8.99 -33.66 12.22
N THR A 805 8.77 -32.63 13.05
CA THR A 805 7.44 -32.03 13.30
C THR A 805 7.48 -30.51 13.50
N ASP A 806 6.52 -29.78 12.91
CA ASP A 806 6.44 -28.31 12.94
C ASP A 806 5.86 -27.72 14.24
N GLU A 807 5.31 -28.55 15.14
CA GLU A 807 4.78 -28.11 16.45
C GLU A 807 5.70 -28.58 17.60
N GLY A 808 6.67 -27.75 17.99
CA GLY A 808 7.48 -27.96 19.20
C GLY A 808 8.51 -29.09 19.13
N GLY A 809 9.62 -28.83 18.43
CA GLY A 809 10.70 -29.78 18.11
C GLY A 809 11.18 -30.67 19.27
N SER A 810 10.64 -31.87 19.34
CA SER A 810 11.07 -32.93 20.25
C SER A 810 11.84 -34.04 19.51
N GLU A 811 11.57 -34.26 18.22
CA GLU A 811 12.09 -35.39 17.44
C GLU A 811 12.91 -34.97 16.20
N PHE A 812 14.08 -35.59 16.07
CA PHE A 812 15.16 -35.27 15.14
C PHE A 812 15.43 -36.47 14.24
N ARG A 813 15.63 -36.24 12.93
CA ARG A 813 16.08 -37.26 12.00
C ARG A 813 17.37 -36.83 11.32
N ILE A 814 18.28 -37.76 11.11
CA ILE A 814 19.56 -37.47 10.48
C ILE A 814 20.07 -38.68 9.72
N SER A 815 20.63 -38.45 8.54
CA SER A 815 21.27 -39.48 7.73
C SER A 815 22.72 -39.12 7.53
N THR A 816 23.63 -40.03 7.84
CA THR A 816 25.08 -39.83 7.74
C THR A 816 25.74 -41.01 7.03
N PRO A 817 26.74 -40.77 6.18
CA PRO A 817 27.53 -41.84 5.58
C PRO A 817 28.44 -42.52 6.62
N ALA A 818 29.27 -43.49 6.22
CA ALA A 818 30.29 -44.05 7.11
C ALA A 818 31.20 -42.95 7.68
N GLY A 819 31.41 -42.93 9.00
CA GLY A 819 32.23 -41.92 9.66
C GLY A 819 31.87 -41.65 11.12
N ARG A 820 32.34 -40.51 11.64
CA ARG A 820 32.15 -40.03 13.00
C ARG A 820 31.44 -38.68 13.01
N PHE A 821 30.26 -38.61 13.62
CA PHE A 821 29.40 -37.44 13.53
C PHE A 821 28.96 -36.94 14.90
N GLU A 822 28.81 -35.62 15.04
CA GLU A 822 28.19 -34.95 16.20
C GLU A 822 26.99 -34.13 15.73
N CYS A 823 25.84 -34.31 16.37
CA CYS A 823 24.69 -33.45 16.15
C CYS A 823 24.91 -32.04 16.71
N SER A 824 24.78 -31.03 15.86
CA SER A 824 24.95 -29.62 16.26
C SER A 824 23.88 -29.13 17.25
N ARG A 825 22.70 -29.76 17.28
CA ARG A 825 21.55 -29.37 18.13
C ARG A 825 21.47 -30.11 19.46
N THR A 826 21.71 -31.43 19.48
CA THR A 826 21.56 -32.27 20.68
C THR A 826 22.89 -32.74 21.27
N ARG A 827 24.00 -32.51 20.56
CA ARG A 827 25.35 -32.96 20.90
C ARG A 827 25.53 -34.46 21.02
N MET A 828 24.54 -35.28 20.66
CA MET A 828 24.72 -36.72 20.55
C MET A 828 25.78 -37.01 19.47
N ARG A 829 26.69 -37.96 19.72
CA ARG A 829 27.68 -38.40 18.73
C ARG A 829 27.50 -39.88 18.40
N TRP A 830 27.88 -40.27 17.19
CA TRP A 830 27.84 -41.66 16.77
C TRP A 830 28.90 -41.99 15.74
N VAL A 831 29.24 -43.28 15.67
CA VAL A 831 30.17 -43.87 14.71
C VAL A 831 29.45 -44.97 13.95
N CYS A 832 29.59 -44.97 12.62
CA CYS A 832 29.03 -45.98 11.75
C CYS A 832 30.00 -46.37 10.63
N ALA A 833 30.07 -47.66 10.30
CA ALA A 833 30.90 -48.19 9.21
C ALA A 833 30.23 -48.12 7.82
N GLY A 834 28.95 -47.75 7.76
CA GLY A 834 28.17 -47.57 6.53
C GLY A 834 27.13 -46.46 6.71
N ASP A 835 26.32 -46.24 5.68
CA ASP A 835 25.27 -45.22 5.72
C ASP A 835 24.22 -45.57 6.79
N VAL A 836 23.96 -44.63 7.70
CA VAL A 836 23.01 -44.78 8.79
C VAL A 836 22.02 -43.64 8.80
N THR A 837 20.74 -43.96 9.00
CA THR A 837 19.69 -42.99 9.29
C THR A 837 19.18 -43.21 10.70
N LEU A 838 19.26 -42.17 11.54
CA LEU A 838 18.76 -42.15 12.91
C LEU A 838 17.53 -41.24 12.99
N GLN A 839 16.56 -41.64 13.81
CA GLN A 839 15.49 -40.79 14.31
C GLN A 839 15.53 -40.84 15.82
N TYR A 840 15.57 -39.69 16.49
CA TYR A 840 15.71 -39.66 17.94
C TYR A 840 15.09 -38.41 18.56
N ARG A 841 14.68 -38.51 19.82
CA ARG A 841 14.10 -37.40 20.59
C ARG A 841 14.64 -37.35 22.02
N ALA A 842 14.73 -36.15 22.56
CA ALA A 842 15.00 -35.94 23.98
C ALA A 842 13.67 -35.79 24.73
N VAL A 843 13.43 -36.63 25.74
CA VAL A 843 12.17 -36.69 26.49
C VAL A 843 12.40 -36.22 27.92
N ASP A 844 11.41 -35.52 28.50
CA ASP A 844 11.41 -35.26 29.93
C ASP A 844 11.21 -36.58 30.71
N GLY A 845 12.16 -36.85 31.61
CA GLY A 845 12.29 -38.14 32.31
C GLY A 845 11.42 -38.26 33.55
N GLY A 846 10.48 -37.36 33.81
CA GLY A 846 9.64 -37.36 35.01
C GLY A 846 8.85 -38.67 35.22
N PHE A 847 8.54 -39.40 34.15
CA PHE A 847 7.91 -40.72 34.22
C PHE A 847 8.84 -41.83 34.76
N LEU A 848 10.14 -41.57 34.92
CA LEU A 848 11.13 -42.50 35.48
C LEU A 848 11.37 -42.28 36.98
N SER A 849 10.81 -41.23 37.59
CA SER A 849 11.12 -40.84 38.97
C SER A 849 10.88 -41.96 39.98
N GLU A 850 9.74 -42.66 39.91
CA GLU A 850 9.40 -43.77 40.82
C GLU A 850 10.37 -44.95 40.69
N GLU A 851 10.83 -45.22 39.46
CA GLU A 851 11.76 -46.32 39.18
C GLU A 851 13.20 -45.99 39.60
N LEU A 852 13.60 -44.73 39.44
CA LEU A 852 14.87 -44.20 39.93
C LEU A 852 14.93 -44.16 41.45
N GLU A 853 13.80 -43.85 42.11
CA GLU A 853 13.67 -43.93 43.56
C GLU A 853 13.83 -45.36 44.08
N ARG A 854 13.19 -46.33 43.42
CA ARG A 854 13.33 -47.76 43.74
C ARG A 854 14.77 -48.26 43.60
N LEU A 855 15.51 -47.73 42.63
CA LEU A 855 16.92 -48.08 42.36
C LEU A 855 17.94 -47.24 43.14
N GLN A 856 17.49 -46.27 43.95
CA GLN A 856 18.34 -45.35 44.71
C GLN A 856 19.38 -44.62 43.84
N CYS A 857 18.94 -44.15 42.66
CA CYS A 857 19.80 -43.51 41.67
C CYS A 857 19.22 -42.18 41.17
N GLU A 858 20.09 -41.23 40.82
CA GLU A 858 19.77 -39.93 40.24
C GLU A 858 20.20 -39.89 38.77
N ARG A 859 19.47 -39.11 37.95
CA ARG A 859 19.75 -38.97 36.52
C ARG A 859 20.78 -37.87 36.28
N ILE A 860 21.78 -38.15 35.45
CA ILE A 860 22.87 -37.21 35.12
C ILE A 860 22.96 -36.89 33.61
N GLY A 861 21.95 -37.23 32.82
CA GLY A 861 21.86 -36.94 31.40
C GLY A 861 20.40 -36.85 30.91
N PRO A 862 20.14 -36.41 29.67
CA PRO A 862 18.80 -36.43 29.11
C PRO A 862 18.28 -37.87 28.92
N VAL A 863 16.97 -38.05 28.87
CA VAL A 863 16.40 -39.31 28.35
C VAL A 863 16.36 -39.19 26.85
N ILE A 864 17.06 -40.08 26.15
CA ILE A 864 17.10 -40.09 24.69
C ILE A 864 16.44 -41.36 24.19
N ASP A 865 15.47 -41.18 23.32
CA ASP A 865 14.80 -42.23 22.58
C ASP A 865 15.39 -42.22 21.17
N VAL A 866 16.10 -43.29 20.77
CA VAL A 866 16.78 -43.38 19.47
C VAL A 866 16.26 -44.59 18.72
N THR A 867 15.89 -44.37 17.47
CA THR A 867 15.48 -45.38 16.50
C THR A 867 16.46 -45.35 15.33
N VAL A 868 17.12 -46.46 15.06
CA VAL A 868 17.96 -46.62 13.85
C VAL A 868 17.04 -47.06 12.71
N ILE A 869 16.74 -46.15 11.79
CA ILE A 869 15.84 -46.41 10.65
C ILE A 869 16.52 -47.32 9.62
N SER A 870 17.81 -47.09 9.36
CA SER A 870 18.58 -47.89 8.42
C SER A 870 20.06 -47.87 8.79
N GLY A 871 20.77 -48.96 8.48
CA GLY A 871 22.19 -49.15 8.81
C GLY A 871 22.41 -49.66 10.24
N LYS A 872 23.66 -49.63 10.71
CA LYS A 872 24.05 -50.07 12.07
C LYS A 872 25.06 -49.09 12.68
N LEU A 873 24.83 -48.72 13.94
CA LEU A 873 25.78 -47.94 14.72
C LEU A 873 26.82 -48.86 15.37
N GLU A 874 28.09 -48.47 15.28
CA GLU A 874 29.20 -49.13 15.97
C GLU A 874 29.38 -48.56 17.38
N GLU A 875 29.28 -47.24 17.50
CA GLU A 875 29.41 -46.53 18.77
C GLU A 875 28.39 -45.39 18.85
N ALA A 876 27.90 -45.10 20.06
CA ALA A 876 27.12 -43.90 20.34
C ALA A 876 27.56 -43.25 21.65
N HIS A 877 27.61 -41.93 21.64
CA HIS A 877 28.06 -41.12 22.76
C HIS A 877 26.91 -40.22 23.21
N LEU A 878 26.36 -40.49 24.40
CA LEU A 878 25.24 -39.74 24.97
C LEU A 878 25.76 -38.62 25.87
N PRO A 879 25.22 -37.39 25.79
CA PRO A 879 25.67 -36.28 26.62
C PRO A 879 25.32 -36.48 28.10
N HIS A 880 26.15 -35.97 29.01
CA HIS A 880 25.89 -35.92 30.46
C HIS A 880 26.18 -34.54 31.05
N TYR A 881 25.69 -34.30 32.28
CA TYR A 881 25.81 -33.02 33.00
C TYR A 881 26.89 -33.02 34.10
N ALA A 882 27.48 -34.18 34.40
CA ALA A 882 28.54 -34.32 35.39
C ALA A 882 29.86 -33.65 34.94
N CYS A 883 30.50 -32.89 35.85
CA CYS A 883 31.83 -32.32 35.66
C CYS A 883 32.90 -33.27 36.23
N LEU A 884 33.79 -33.76 35.38
CA LEU A 884 34.77 -34.79 35.73
C LEU A 884 36.14 -34.24 36.19
N ALA A 885 36.35 -32.91 36.19
CA ALA A 885 37.65 -32.29 36.45
C ALA A 885 38.17 -32.42 37.89
N GLU A 886 37.30 -32.27 38.89
CA GLU A 886 37.66 -32.40 40.33
C GLU A 886 36.96 -33.61 40.98
N SER A 887 36.43 -34.52 40.15
CA SER A 887 35.66 -35.70 40.55
C SER A 887 36.58 -36.88 40.95
N ASP A 888 36.19 -37.64 41.98
CA ASP A 888 36.85 -38.88 42.40
C ASP A 888 36.98 -39.87 41.22
N PRO A 889 38.15 -40.52 40.98
CA PRO A 889 38.32 -41.50 39.91
C PRO A 889 37.25 -42.62 39.87
N SER A 890 36.71 -43.00 41.04
CA SER A 890 35.63 -43.99 41.18
C SER A 890 34.27 -43.54 40.61
N LEU A 891 34.10 -42.25 40.28
CA LEU A 891 32.91 -41.74 39.58
C LEU A 891 32.75 -42.34 38.18
N ARG A 892 33.84 -42.73 37.53
CA ARG A 892 33.79 -43.32 36.18
C ARG A 892 33.17 -44.71 36.17
N ASP A 893 33.37 -45.48 37.24
CA ASP A 893 32.88 -46.86 37.35
C ASP A 893 31.44 -46.95 37.91
N THR A 894 30.91 -45.84 38.41
CA THR A 894 29.61 -45.77 39.12
C THR A 894 28.47 -45.22 38.26
N VAL A 895 28.78 -44.55 37.15
CA VAL A 895 27.78 -44.14 36.16
C VAL A 895 27.35 -45.35 35.33
N LYS A 896 26.04 -45.54 35.22
CA LYS A 896 25.45 -46.63 34.44
C LYS A 896 24.45 -46.09 33.41
N LEU A 897 24.37 -46.78 32.27
CA LEU A 897 23.30 -46.61 31.28
C LEU A 897 22.07 -47.37 31.75
N PHE A 898 20.99 -46.64 31.98
CA PHE A 898 19.67 -47.18 32.26
C PHE A 898 18.88 -47.28 30.96
N THR A 899 18.30 -48.45 30.69
CA THR A 899 17.51 -48.72 29.49
C THR A 899 16.19 -49.39 29.88
N LYS A 900 15.06 -48.82 29.45
CA LYS A 900 13.72 -49.39 29.63
C LYS A 900 13.26 -50.10 28.34
N ARG A 901 12.87 -51.37 28.43
CA ARG A 901 12.31 -52.19 27.33
C ARG A 901 10.95 -52.75 27.72
N ASP A 902 10.19 -53.24 26.74
CA ASP A 902 8.87 -53.84 26.97
C ASP A 902 8.92 -55.08 27.89
N GLU A 903 10.09 -55.74 27.99
CA GLU A 903 10.33 -56.95 28.81
C GLU A 903 11.01 -56.67 30.17
N GLY A 904 11.40 -55.43 30.49
CA GLY A 904 12.06 -55.08 31.77
C GLY A 904 13.11 -53.96 31.70
N ILE A 905 13.92 -53.83 32.77
CA ILE A 905 14.97 -52.80 32.93
C ILE A 905 16.35 -53.43 32.83
N SER A 906 17.27 -52.80 32.09
CA SER A 906 18.68 -53.20 32.02
C SER A 906 19.63 -52.07 32.41
N LEU A 907 20.70 -52.40 33.15
CA LEU A 907 21.77 -51.50 33.57
C LEU A 907 23.09 -51.94 32.95
N GLN A 908 23.79 -51.03 32.26
CA GLN A 908 25.08 -51.31 31.62
C GLN A 908 26.15 -50.31 32.05
N SER A 909 27.40 -50.74 32.22
CA SER A 909 28.53 -49.83 32.46
C SER A 909 28.89 -49.08 31.19
N VAL A 910 29.34 -47.82 31.33
CA VAL A 910 29.70 -46.94 30.22
C VAL A 910 31.07 -46.33 30.41
N GLU A 911 31.75 -46.02 29.31
CA GLU A 911 33.02 -45.28 29.35
C GLU A 911 32.74 -43.77 29.27
N LEU A 912 33.18 -43.00 30.26
CA LEU A 912 32.94 -41.56 30.32
C LEU A 912 34.07 -40.76 29.66
N SER A 913 33.70 -39.87 28.74
CA SER A 913 34.53 -38.78 28.22
C SER A 913 34.20 -37.47 28.94
N ARG A 914 34.80 -36.36 28.50
CA ARG A 914 34.57 -35.03 29.08
C ARG A 914 33.10 -34.59 29.08
N TYR A 915 32.33 -34.97 28.06
CA TYR A 915 30.95 -34.53 27.86
C TYR A 915 29.98 -35.66 27.55
N HIS A 916 30.47 -36.89 27.32
CA HIS A 916 29.65 -37.98 26.84
C HIS A 916 29.96 -39.31 27.50
N ALA A 917 28.96 -40.17 27.60
CA ALA A 917 29.13 -41.58 27.89
C ALA A 917 29.12 -42.38 26.59
N LYS A 918 30.21 -43.10 26.32
CA LYS A 918 30.37 -43.97 25.16
C LYS A 918 29.71 -45.33 25.39
N ILE A 919 28.98 -45.77 24.38
CA ILE A 919 28.29 -47.06 24.29
C ILE A 919 28.80 -47.76 23.04
N VAL A 920 29.32 -48.97 23.20
CA VAL A 920 29.82 -49.81 22.09
C VAL A 920 28.70 -50.77 21.67
N GLN A 921 28.43 -50.85 20.37
CA GLN A 921 27.32 -51.61 19.75
C GLN A 921 25.94 -51.32 20.40
N PRO A 922 25.47 -50.07 20.32
CA PRO A 922 24.26 -49.67 21.02
C PRO A 922 23.00 -50.35 20.47
N SER A 923 22.23 -50.96 21.36
CA SER A 923 20.84 -51.36 21.11
C SER A 923 19.92 -50.33 21.77
N PHE A 924 19.24 -49.50 20.98
CA PHE A 924 18.50 -48.36 21.51
C PHE A 924 17.05 -48.72 21.87
N SER A 925 16.64 -48.23 23.04
CA SER A 925 15.27 -47.95 23.47
C SER A 925 15.32 -46.69 24.35
N LEU A 926 14.28 -46.35 25.11
CA LEU A 926 14.34 -45.20 26.04
C LEU A 926 15.51 -45.36 27.02
N THR A 927 16.56 -44.54 26.88
CA THR A 927 17.82 -44.65 27.64
C THR A 927 18.25 -43.35 28.28
N THR A 928 18.90 -43.45 29.46
CA THR A 928 19.50 -42.30 30.16
C THR A 928 20.68 -42.72 31.04
N LEU A 929 21.47 -41.76 31.51
CA LEU A 929 22.60 -42.00 32.39
C LEU A 929 22.20 -41.74 33.84
N ILE A 930 22.55 -42.69 34.71
CA ILE A 930 22.23 -42.63 36.14
C ILE A 930 23.47 -42.81 37.01
N ILE A 931 23.41 -42.27 38.22
CA ILE A 931 24.43 -42.39 39.27
C ILE A 931 23.74 -42.72 40.61
N SER A 932 24.41 -43.45 41.50
CA SER A 932 23.85 -43.77 42.82
C SER A 932 23.72 -42.52 43.71
N TRP A 933 22.63 -42.44 44.48
CA TRP A 933 22.35 -41.32 45.39
C TRP A 933 23.42 -41.07 46.46
N PHE A 934 24.19 -42.08 46.84
CA PHE A 934 25.21 -41.98 47.89
C PHE A 934 26.50 -41.31 47.41
N ILE A 935 26.62 -41.03 46.12
CA ILE A 935 27.82 -40.46 45.51
C ILE A 935 27.64 -38.95 45.35
N LYS A 936 28.64 -38.18 45.75
CA LYS A 936 28.72 -36.73 45.53
C LYS A 936 29.39 -36.46 44.18
N TRP A 937 28.80 -35.62 43.33
CA TRP A 937 29.42 -35.18 42.08
C TRP A 937 29.30 -33.66 41.90
N GLU A 938 29.95 -33.15 40.86
CA GLU A 938 29.96 -31.72 40.53
C GLU A 938 29.16 -31.44 39.25
N GLU A 939 28.37 -30.36 39.24
CA GLU A 939 27.55 -29.95 38.11
C GLU A 939 27.52 -28.41 37.95
N HIS A 940 27.43 -27.91 36.71
CA HIS A 940 27.29 -26.47 36.46
C HIS A 940 25.86 -25.98 36.65
N CYS A 941 25.67 -24.73 37.10
CA CYS A 941 24.36 -24.13 37.38
C CYS A 941 24.13 -22.78 36.69
N ASN A 942 22.85 -22.42 36.56
CA ASN A 942 22.39 -21.10 36.15
C ASN A 942 22.05 -20.24 37.38
N LEU A 943 22.04 -18.91 37.19
CA LEU A 943 21.79 -17.91 38.23
C LEU A 943 20.69 -16.94 37.78
N LEU A 944 19.70 -16.70 38.65
CA LEU A 944 18.76 -15.58 38.53
C LEU A 944 18.81 -14.72 39.80
N LEU A 945 18.81 -13.41 39.62
CA LEU A 945 18.95 -12.42 40.68
C LEU A 945 17.85 -11.36 40.56
N TYR A 946 16.99 -11.24 41.57
CA TYR A 946 15.89 -10.28 41.60
C TYR A 946 16.01 -9.31 42.78
N MET A 947 15.57 -8.07 42.60
CA MET A 947 15.48 -7.05 43.65
C MET A 947 14.02 -6.74 43.95
N ARG A 948 13.64 -6.85 45.24
CA ARG A 948 12.24 -6.74 45.68
C ARG A 948 11.91 -5.47 46.47
N CYS A 949 12.83 -5.01 47.33
CA CYS A 949 12.65 -3.79 48.14
C CYS A 949 13.97 -3.00 48.17
N LYS A 950 13.90 -1.66 48.25
CA LYS A 950 15.07 -0.77 48.28
C LYS A 950 15.47 -0.30 49.69
N ASP A 951 14.57 -0.36 50.66
CA ASP A 951 14.86 0.03 52.04
C ASP A 951 14.12 -0.86 53.06
N PRO A 952 14.82 -1.82 53.70
CA PRO A 952 16.20 -2.25 53.39
C PRO A 952 16.26 -2.99 52.04
N LEU A 953 17.42 -3.00 51.39
CA LEU A 953 17.63 -3.69 50.12
C LEU A 953 17.39 -5.21 50.31
N ILE A 954 16.41 -5.75 49.58
CA ILE A 954 16.08 -7.18 49.58
C ILE A 954 16.38 -7.76 48.19
N LEU A 955 17.35 -8.68 48.13
CA LEU A 955 17.73 -9.42 46.94
C LEU A 955 17.30 -10.89 47.07
N HIS A 956 16.70 -11.45 46.02
CA HIS A 956 16.32 -12.85 45.88
C HIS A 956 17.23 -13.53 44.85
N ILE A 957 17.87 -14.63 45.23
CA ILE A 957 18.87 -15.32 44.42
C ILE A 957 18.48 -16.79 44.23
N TYR A 958 18.43 -17.23 42.97
CA TYR A 958 18.08 -18.58 42.58
C TYR A 958 19.25 -19.24 41.85
N PHE A 959 19.67 -20.41 42.35
CA PHE A 959 20.62 -21.29 41.69
C PHE A 959 19.89 -22.56 41.25
N PHE A 960 19.91 -22.86 39.94
CA PHE A 960 19.19 -24.00 39.37
C PHE A 960 20.07 -24.79 38.39
N PRO A 961 19.81 -26.10 38.23
CA PRO A 961 20.49 -26.91 37.22
C PRO A 961 20.28 -26.33 35.82
N VAL A 962 21.29 -26.49 34.93
CA VAL A 962 21.31 -25.83 33.61
C VAL A 962 20.10 -26.19 32.73
N ASN A 963 19.49 -27.36 32.94
CA ASN A 963 18.40 -27.89 32.12
C ASN A 963 17.03 -27.94 32.82
N ASP A 964 16.86 -27.30 33.98
CA ASP A 964 15.57 -27.20 34.66
C ASP A 964 14.79 -25.94 34.23
N THR A 965 14.24 -25.98 33.01
CA THR A 965 13.44 -24.89 32.43
C THR A 965 12.09 -24.70 33.15
N CYS A 966 11.51 -25.77 33.70
CA CYS A 966 10.22 -25.71 34.40
C CYS A 966 10.31 -24.89 35.70
N SER A 967 11.38 -25.08 36.48
CA SER A 967 11.61 -24.30 37.69
C SER A 967 11.94 -22.84 37.35
N LYS A 968 12.67 -22.58 36.26
CA LYS A 968 12.95 -21.24 35.77
C LYS A 968 11.66 -20.46 35.45
N ASP A 969 10.75 -21.05 34.68
CA ASP A 969 9.48 -20.41 34.30
C ASP A 969 8.60 -20.13 35.53
N LYS A 970 8.63 -21.02 36.54
CA LYS A 970 7.92 -20.82 37.82
C LYS A 970 8.52 -19.66 38.64
N VAL A 971 9.85 -19.55 38.70
CA VAL A 971 10.54 -18.44 39.37
C VAL A 971 10.21 -17.11 38.69
N GLU A 972 10.25 -17.05 37.35
CA GLU A 972 9.87 -15.85 36.59
C GLU A 972 8.40 -15.46 36.84
N GLN A 973 7.51 -16.44 37.04
CA GLN A 973 6.12 -16.17 37.41
C GLN A 973 5.93 -15.67 38.85
N ASN A 974 6.73 -16.17 39.79
CA ASN A 974 6.68 -15.77 41.20
C ASN A 974 7.32 -14.39 41.45
N GLU A 975 8.30 -14.01 40.65
CA GLU A 975 9.05 -12.74 40.77
C GLU A 975 8.51 -11.61 39.85
N LYS A 976 7.28 -11.73 39.33
CA LYS A 976 6.64 -10.74 38.43
C LYS A 976 6.61 -9.28 38.93
N SER A 977 6.79 -9.07 40.24
CA SER A 977 6.80 -7.74 40.88
C SER A 977 8.20 -7.26 41.29
N SER A 978 9.24 -8.03 40.97
CA SER A 978 10.63 -7.77 41.36
C SER A 978 11.46 -7.41 40.12
N LEU A 979 12.51 -6.61 40.29
CA LEU A 979 13.40 -6.20 39.20
C LEU A 979 14.48 -7.27 38.96
N LEU A 980 14.56 -7.83 37.75
CA LEU A 980 15.63 -8.77 37.36
C LEU A 980 16.95 -8.01 37.16
N ILE A 981 18.03 -8.48 37.80
CA ILE A 981 19.40 -7.98 37.64
C ILE A 981 20.21 -9.02 36.86
N SER A 982 20.81 -8.61 35.75
CA SER A 982 21.59 -9.50 34.88
C SER A 982 23.02 -9.68 35.42
N HIS A 983 23.45 -10.94 35.66
CA HIS A 983 24.82 -11.26 36.12
C HIS A 983 25.36 -12.55 35.48
N PRO A 984 26.68 -12.67 35.20
CA PRO A 984 27.30 -13.91 34.71
C PRO A 984 27.13 -15.13 35.63
N ARG A 985 26.97 -16.30 35.00
CA ARG A 985 26.91 -17.61 35.64
C ARG A 985 28.19 -17.97 36.44
N PRO A 986 28.12 -18.90 37.41
CA PRO A 986 29.30 -19.45 38.08
C PRO A 986 30.32 -20.08 37.13
N ASN A 987 31.60 -19.77 37.35
CA ASN A 987 32.71 -20.26 36.53
C ASN A 987 33.25 -21.63 37.00
N ARG A 988 32.92 -22.05 38.22
CA ARG A 988 33.24 -23.37 38.78
C ARG A 988 31.95 -24.19 38.97
N PRO A 989 32.01 -25.53 38.82
CA PRO A 989 30.86 -26.37 39.07
C PRO A 989 30.52 -26.37 40.57
N PHE A 990 29.26 -26.63 40.86
CA PHE A 990 28.70 -26.69 42.20
C PHE A 990 28.69 -28.15 42.66
N ARG A 991 29.10 -28.42 43.90
CA ARG A 991 29.14 -29.79 44.43
C ARG A 991 27.77 -30.17 44.99
N LEU A 992 27.12 -31.12 44.35
CA LEU A 992 25.76 -31.52 44.73
C LEU A 992 25.74 -32.18 46.12
N LYS A 993 24.63 -31.99 46.83
CA LYS A 993 24.40 -32.48 48.20
C LYS A 993 25.37 -31.93 49.25
N THR A 994 26.00 -30.78 48.96
CA THR A 994 26.85 -30.05 49.92
C THR A 994 26.40 -28.59 50.03
N PRO A 995 26.29 -28.03 51.25
CA PRO A 995 25.94 -26.63 51.45
C PRO A 995 27.06 -25.71 50.94
N HIS A 996 26.66 -24.58 50.33
CA HIS A 996 27.56 -23.51 49.91
C HIS A 996 27.22 -22.23 50.69
N LEU A 997 28.24 -21.50 51.12
CA LEU A 997 28.09 -20.26 51.86
C LEU A 997 28.16 -19.07 50.90
N LEU A 998 27.12 -18.23 50.84
CA LEU A 998 27.17 -16.96 50.12
C LEU A 998 27.48 -15.83 51.09
N GLU A 999 28.71 -15.32 51.02
CA GLU A 999 29.15 -14.17 51.80
C GLU A 999 28.77 -12.86 51.10
N VAL A 1000 27.98 -12.04 51.79
CA VAL A 1000 27.63 -10.67 51.38
C VAL A 1000 27.90 -9.75 52.58
N PRO A 1001 28.94 -8.90 52.53
CA PRO A 1001 29.30 -8.02 53.65
C PRO A 1001 28.12 -7.14 54.08
N GLY A 1002 27.76 -7.14 55.38
CA GLY A 1002 26.69 -6.31 55.92
C GLY A 1002 25.26 -6.81 55.67
N ALA A 1003 25.07 -8.04 55.15
CA ALA A 1003 23.76 -8.62 54.90
C ALA A 1003 23.34 -9.65 55.97
N SER A 1004 22.04 -9.73 56.21
CA SER A 1004 21.40 -10.88 56.88
C SER A 1004 20.88 -11.87 55.83
N VAL A 1005 21.29 -13.14 55.95
CA VAL A 1005 21.11 -14.22 54.96
C VAL A 1005 20.07 -15.23 55.44
N HIS A 1006 19.13 -15.65 54.59
CA HIS A 1006 18.22 -16.77 54.85
C HIS A 1006 18.21 -17.74 53.64
N PRO A 1007 18.32 -19.07 53.85
CA PRO A 1007 18.45 -19.79 55.13
C PRO A 1007 19.83 -19.66 55.78
N ILE A 1008 19.92 -19.83 57.11
CA ILE A 1008 21.18 -19.77 57.88
C ILE A 1008 22.06 -21.01 57.60
N GLU A 1009 21.45 -22.13 57.18
CA GLU A 1009 22.08 -23.44 56.99
C GLU A 1009 22.88 -23.59 55.68
N GLY A 1010 22.96 -22.54 54.86
CA GLY A 1010 23.68 -22.53 53.58
C GLY A 1010 22.80 -22.74 52.34
N ILE A 1011 23.36 -22.46 51.16
CA ILE A 1011 22.71 -22.59 49.85
C ILE A 1011 22.96 -23.99 49.30
N SER A 1012 21.90 -24.76 49.08
CA SER A 1012 21.88 -25.99 48.28
C SER A 1012 21.20 -25.73 46.93
N PHE A 1013 21.35 -26.65 45.97
CA PHE A 1013 20.44 -26.69 44.82
C PHE A 1013 19.03 -27.00 45.32
N ARG A 1014 18.07 -26.13 44.98
CA ARG A 1014 16.69 -26.22 45.44
C ARG A 1014 15.78 -26.67 44.30
N THR A 1015 14.94 -27.67 44.58
CA THR A 1015 13.83 -28.12 43.72
C THR A 1015 12.51 -27.43 44.10
N ASP A 1016 12.52 -26.71 45.22
CA ASP A 1016 11.49 -25.83 45.75
C ASP A 1016 11.69 -24.38 45.26
N ILE A 1017 10.59 -23.69 44.95
CA ILE A 1017 10.58 -22.36 44.30
C ILE A 1017 10.90 -21.22 45.29
N ASP A 1018 11.41 -21.53 46.48
CA ASP A 1018 11.66 -20.56 47.54
C ASP A 1018 13.03 -19.86 47.34
N PRO A 1019 13.08 -18.51 47.26
CA PRO A 1019 14.33 -17.79 47.04
C PRO A 1019 15.30 -17.87 48.21
N ASN A 1020 16.61 -17.93 47.91
CA ASN A 1020 17.60 -17.50 48.88
C ASN A 1020 17.57 -15.97 48.93
N PHE A 1021 17.10 -15.39 50.03
CA PHE A 1021 16.97 -13.93 50.13
C PHE A 1021 17.91 -13.30 51.15
N PHE A 1022 18.34 -12.09 50.83
CA PHE A 1022 19.34 -11.34 51.59
C PHE A 1022 18.78 -9.96 51.89
N LYS A 1023 18.76 -9.60 53.17
CA LYS A 1023 18.40 -8.26 53.64
C LYS A 1023 19.69 -7.53 53.98
N VAL A 1024 20.10 -6.63 53.08
CA VAL A 1024 21.36 -5.86 53.20
C VAL A 1024 21.08 -4.58 53.98
N LYS A 1025 21.73 -4.42 55.14
CA LYS A 1025 21.68 -3.18 55.94
C LYS A 1025 22.92 -2.36 55.61
N GLN A 1026 22.87 -1.52 54.59
CA GLN A 1026 23.98 -0.61 54.27
C GLN A 1026 23.47 0.74 53.72
N HIS A 1027 24.22 1.81 53.98
CA HIS A 1027 23.91 3.17 53.52
C HIS A 1027 23.86 3.23 51.99
N GLN A 1028 22.93 4.03 51.44
CA GLN A 1028 22.46 4.05 50.04
C GLN A 1028 23.50 4.35 48.92
N HIS A 1029 24.81 4.16 49.12
CA HIS A 1029 25.84 4.66 48.20
C HIS A 1029 27.01 3.71 47.84
N ASP A 1030 27.03 2.45 48.29
CA ASP A 1030 28.14 1.52 48.03
C ASP A 1030 27.76 0.31 47.13
N ASP A 1031 28.73 -0.24 46.41
CA ASP A 1031 28.57 -1.44 45.58
C ASP A 1031 28.41 -2.71 46.42
N VAL A 1032 27.49 -3.60 46.04
CA VAL A 1032 27.23 -4.85 46.78
C VAL A 1032 28.10 -5.99 46.23
N LYS A 1033 29.08 -6.44 47.01
CA LYS A 1033 29.97 -7.56 46.66
C LYS A 1033 29.44 -8.88 47.21
N MET A 1034 29.36 -9.90 46.37
CA MET A 1034 28.87 -11.23 46.69
C MET A 1034 29.95 -12.28 46.37
N ASN A 1035 30.17 -13.23 47.28
CA ASN A 1035 31.15 -14.31 47.11
C ASN A 1035 30.56 -15.65 47.57
N LEU A 1036 30.37 -16.57 46.63
CA LEU A 1036 29.89 -17.92 46.91
C LEU A 1036 31.09 -18.84 47.18
N ILE A 1037 31.06 -19.53 48.31
CA ILE A 1037 32.15 -20.35 48.83
C ILE A 1037 31.64 -21.76 49.10
N ARG A 1038 32.39 -22.77 48.67
CA ARG A 1038 32.13 -24.17 49.02
C ARG A 1038 32.53 -24.41 50.48
N GLU A 1039 31.60 -24.91 51.31
CA GLU A 1039 31.83 -24.99 52.75
C GLU A 1039 32.94 -25.96 53.12
N GLU A 1040 33.02 -27.10 52.42
CA GLU A 1040 33.94 -28.21 52.71
C GLU A 1040 35.42 -27.82 52.57
N ASP A 1041 35.80 -27.06 51.54
CA ASP A 1041 37.20 -26.72 51.23
C ASP A 1041 37.48 -25.21 51.17
N ARG A 1042 36.49 -24.40 51.52
CA ARG A 1042 36.55 -22.92 51.53
C ARG A 1042 36.97 -22.30 50.20
N LYS A 1043 36.82 -23.00 49.07
CA LYS A 1043 37.11 -22.44 47.74
C LYS A 1043 35.96 -21.55 47.26
N SER A 1044 36.32 -20.39 46.72
CA SER A 1044 35.37 -19.51 46.03
C SER A 1044 34.94 -20.12 44.70
N VAL A 1045 33.63 -20.21 44.50
CA VAL A 1045 32.95 -20.81 43.33
C VAL A 1045 32.43 -19.73 42.37
N TRP A 1046 32.01 -18.58 42.91
CA TRP A 1046 31.52 -17.43 42.13
C TRP A 1046 31.71 -16.11 42.91
N LYS A 1047 32.03 -15.04 42.18
CA LYS A 1047 32.15 -13.67 42.72
C LYS A 1047 31.44 -12.69 41.81
N ALA A 1048 30.73 -11.75 42.41
CA ALA A 1048 29.93 -10.77 41.72
C ALA A 1048 29.87 -9.43 42.45
N THR A 1049 29.72 -8.36 41.69
CA THR A 1049 29.46 -7.02 42.20
C THR A 1049 28.20 -6.49 41.52
N ILE A 1050 27.26 -5.97 42.30
CA ILE A 1050 26.14 -5.13 41.81
C ILE A 1050 26.57 -3.68 41.97
N TRP A 1051 26.58 -2.93 40.88
CA TRP A 1051 27.05 -1.55 40.87
C TRP A 1051 25.96 -0.59 41.32
N LYS A 1052 26.34 0.50 42.00
CA LYS A 1052 25.38 1.52 42.47
C LYS A 1052 24.47 2.09 41.37
N GLU A 1053 24.94 2.22 40.13
CA GLU A 1053 24.16 2.78 39.03
C GLU A 1053 22.98 1.87 38.65
N GLU A 1054 23.09 0.56 38.88
CA GLU A 1054 22.04 -0.43 38.66
C GLU A 1054 20.94 -0.35 39.74
N LEU A 1055 21.20 0.35 40.84
CA LEU A 1055 20.33 0.47 42.02
C LEU A 1055 19.59 1.83 42.12
N ALA A 1056 19.93 2.84 41.30
CA ALA A 1056 19.39 4.21 41.35
C ALA A 1056 17.89 4.34 40.95
N PRO A 1057 17.14 5.35 41.43
CA PRO A 1057 15.74 5.56 41.07
C PRO A 1057 15.55 6.30 39.72
N VAL A 1058 14.56 5.89 38.94
CA VAL A 1058 14.11 6.57 37.70
C VAL A 1058 13.21 7.76 38.05
N ASN A 1059 13.45 8.94 37.45
CA ASN A 1059 12.69 10.17 37.72
C ASN A 1059 11.53 10.35 36.71
N PRO A 1060 10.25 10.25 37.12
CA PRO A 1060 9.09 10.33 36.22
C PRO A 1060 9.02 11.63 35.39
N LYS A 1061 9.57 12.73 35.92
CA LYS A 1061 9.60 14.04 35.25
C LYS A 1061 10.47 14.04 33.97
N GLN A 1062 11.50 13.20 33.88
CA GLN A 1062 12.32 13.08 32.66
C GLN A 1062 11.61 12.29 31.55
N ILE A 1063 10.73 11.34 31.89
CA ILE A 1063 9.95 10.57 30.91
C ILE A 1063 8.76 11.39 30.40
N GLN A 1064 8.12 12.20 31.26
CA GLN A 1064 7.11 13.18 30.84
C GLN A 1064 7.65 14.20 29.83
N GLN A 1065 8.87 14.71 30.02
CA GLN A 1065 9.53 15.61 29.04
C GLN A 1065 9.79 14.92 27.69
N LYS A 1066 10.12 13.62 27.68
CA LYS A 1066 10.23 12.83 26.44
C LYS A 1066 8.88 12.61 25.75
N LEU A 1067 7.80 12.44 26.49
CA LEU A 1067 6.45 12.21 25.94
C LEU A 1067 5.77 13.47 25.35
N HIS A 1068 6.20 14.67 25.77
CA HIS A 1068 5.79 15.92 25.12
C HIS A 1068 6.37 16.10 23.70
N LEU A 1069 7.39 15.30 23.33
CA LEU A 1069 7.97 15.28 21.98
C LEU A 1069 7.26 14.28 21.03
N TYR A 1070 6.41 13.39 21.56
CA TYR A 1070 5.61 12.45 20.76
C TYR A 1070 4.29 13.10 20.34
N SER A 1071 3.92 12.98 19.07
CA SER A 1071 2.62 13.45 18.59
C SER A 1071 1.48 12.60 19.16
N GLU A 1072 0.26 13.13 19.18
CA GLU A 1072 -0.93 12.36 19.61
C GLU A 1072 -1.16 11.11 18.75
N PHE A 1073 -0.69 11.13 17.49
CA PHE A 1073 -0.71 9.96 16.60
C PHE A 1073 0.25 8.86 17.08
N ASP A 1074 1.47 9.23 17.51
CA ASP A 1074 2.46 8.26 17.98
C ASP A 1074 2.02 7.60 19.29
N LYS A 1075 1.40 8.37 20.20
CA LYS A 1075 0.80 7.82 21.43
C LYS A 1075 -0.35 6.86 21.12
N ALA A 1076 -1.20 7.20 20.14
CA ALA A 1076 -2.27 6.30 19.71
C ALA A 1076 -1.73 5.02 19.03
N GLN A 1077 -0.64 5.11 18.27
CA GLN A 1077 0.01 3.95 17.65
C GLN A 1077 0.67 3.06 18.71
N PHE A 1078 1.29 3.64 19.74
CA PHE A 1078 1.83 2.91 20.88
C PHE A 1078 0.73 2.14 21.62
N PHE A 1079 -0.43 2.76 21.86
CA PHE A 1079 -1.60 2.09 22.46
C PHE A 1079 -2.06 0.88 21.63
N GLU A 1080 -2.19 1.02 20.30
CA GLU A 1080 -2.63 -0.08 19.44
C GLU A 1080 -1.59 -1.21 19.34
N LYS A 1081 -0.29 -0.85 19.30
CA LYS A 1081 0.81 -1.82 19.25
C LYS A 1081 0.88 -2.68 20.51
N HIS A 1082 0.71 -2.07 21.68
CA HIS A 1082 0.90 -2.74 22.97
C HIS A 1082 -0.41 -3.17 23.64
N ARG A 1083 -1.55 -3.14 22.93
CA ARG A 1083 -2.90 -3.39 23.48
C ARG A 1083 -3.02 -4.73 24.23
N SER A 1084 -2.42 -5.80 23.70
CA SER A 1084 -2.43 -7.12 24.35
C SER A 1084 -1.65 -7.11 25.67
N ALA A 1085 -0.48 -6.48 25.67
CA ALA A 1085 0.34 -6.33 26.87
C ALA A 1085 -0.34 -5.44 27.90
N LEU A 1086 -1.00 -4.36 27.49
CA LEU A 1086 -1.76 -3.49 28.39
C LEU A 1086 -2.93 -4.22 29.06
N ILE A 1087 -3.69 -5.01 28.29
CA ILE A 1087 -4.80 -5.83 28.83
C ILE A 1087 -4.29 -6.85 29.85
N GLN A 1088 -3.13 -7.47 29.59
CA GLN A 1088 -2.62 -8.53 30.45
C GLN A 1088 -1.89 -8.03 31.70
N ARG A 1089 -1.26 -6.85 31.62
CA ARG A 1089 -0.23 -6.43 32.58
C ARG A 1089 -0.60 -5.20 33.42
N VAL A 1090 -1.61 -4.41 33.03
CA VAL A 1090 -2.07 -3.26 33.82
C VAL A 1090 -2.84 -3.74 35.06
N LYS A 1091 -2.48 -3.22 36.24
CA LYS A 1091 -3.07 -3.64 37.52
C LYS A 1091 -3.93 -2.54 38.14
N ASN A 1092 -3.56 -1.27 37.98
CA ASN A 1092 -4.25 -0.10 38.54
C ASN A 1092 -5.48 0.37 37.73
N VAL A 1093 -6.30 -0.58 37.26
CA VAL A 1093 -7.38 -0.31 36.29
C VAL A 1093 -8.45 0.65 36.84
N LYS A 1094 -8.74 0.62 38.15
CA LYS A 1094 -9.74 1.52 38.77
C LYS A 1094 -9.28 2.99 38.77
N SER A 1095 -8.03 3.25 39.16
CA SER A 1095 -7.44 4.59 39.15
C SER A 1095 -7.36 5.16 37.72
N ILE A 1096 -7.01 4.31 36.75
CA ILE A 1096 -7.04 4.66 35.33
C ILE A 1096 -8.46 5.01 34.89
N ALA A 1097 -9.47 4.25 35.29
CA ALA A 1097 -10.87 4.52 34.98
C ALA A 1097 -11.36 5.84 35.61
N ASP A 1098 -10.97 6.15 36.85
CA ASP A 1098 -11.28 7.42 37.53
C ASP A 1098 -10.78 8.62 36.71
N LYS A 1099 -9.49 8.60 36.33
CA LYS A 1099 -8.87 9.67 35.53
C LYS A 1099 -9.44 9.77 34.11
N LEU A 1100 -9.80 8.66 33.48
CA LEU A 1100 -10.46 8.67 32.18
C LEU A 1100 -11.87 9.29 32.26
N ARG A 1101 -12.59 9.06 33.37
CA ARG A 1101 -13.91 9.67 33.61
C ARG A 1101 -13.80 11.17 33.86
N GLU A 1102 -12.85 11.61 34.69
CA GLU A 1102 -12.59 13.03 34.95
C GLU A 1102 -12.30 13.81 33.65
N GLN A 1103 -11.58 13.18 32.71
CA GLN A 1103 -11.29 13.76 31.40
C GLN A 1103 -12.40 13.57 30.35
N ARG A 1104 -13.56 13.02 30.75
CA ARG A 1104 -14.72 12.72 29.88
C ARG A 1104 -14.40 11.82 28.68
N ILE A 1105 -13.44 10.90 28.85
CA ILE A 1105 -13.05 9.94 27.81
C ILE A 1105 -13.95 8.69 27.87
N ILE A 1106 -14.37 8.29 29.07
CA ILE A 1106 -15.34 7.23 29.29
C ILE A 1106 -16.60 7.79 29.96
N HIS A 1107 -17.76 7.22 29.63
CA HIS A 1107 -19.06 7.62 30.16
C HIS A 1107 -19.37 6.93 31.50
N GLU A 1108 -20.30 7.50 32.28
CA GLU A 1108 -20.66 7.03 33.63
C GLU A 1108 -21.13 5.57 33.66
N GLU A 1109 -21.78 5.09 32.60
CA GLU A 1109 -22.21 3.69 32.46
C GLU A 1109 -21.01 2.74 32.43
N LEU A 1110 -20.02 3.00 31.57
CA LEU A 1110 -18.81 2.17 31.48
C LEU A 1110 -17.97 2.26 32.76
N TYR A 1111 -17.88 3.45 33.35
CA TYR A 1111 -17.19 3.63 34.62
C TYR A 1111 -17.85 2.80 35.73
N SER A 1112 -19.18 2.81 35.80
CA SER A 1112 -19.95 2.03 36.76
C SER A 1112 -19.79 0.52 36.57
N GLU A 1113 -19.71 0.06 35.32
CA GLU A 1113 -19.38 -1.33 34.98
C GLU A 1113 -17.94 -1.74 35.33
N ILE A 1114 -17.03 -0.79 35.51
CA ILE A 1114 -15.65 -1.09 35.92
C ILE A 1114 -15.51 -1.04 37.44
N THR A 1115 -16.25 -0.15 38.12
CA THR A 1115 -16.13 0.09 39.56
C THR A 1115 -17.09 -0.74 40.42
N TYR A 1116 -18.32 -1.00 39.97
CA TYR A 1116 -19.37 -1.65 40.77
C TYR A 1116 -19.60 -3.13 40.44
N THR A 1117 -19.09 -3.64 39.33
CA THR A 1117 -19.15 -5.08 38.98
C THR A 1117 -17.85 -5.80 39.35
N ASN A 1118 -17.95 -7.04 39.85
CA ASN A 1118 -16.81 -7.92 40.23
C ASN A 1118 -16.03 -8.45 39.01
N LEU A 1119 -15.53 -7.56 38.16
CA LEU A 1119 -14.69 -7.90 37.01
C LEU A 1119 -13.23 -8.04 37.40
N THR A 1120 -12.51 -8.95 36.74
CA THR A 1120 -11.05 -9.05 36.87
C THR A 1120 -10.37 -7.83 36.25
N CYS A 1121 -9.14 -7.48 36.68
CA CYS A 1121 -8.40 -6.37 36.07
C CYS A 1121 -8.28 -6.52 34.55
N GLN A 1122 -8.10 -7.74 34.04
CA GLN A 1122 -8.01 -7.98 32.59
C GLN A 1122 -9.33 -7.72 31.87
N ASP A 1123 -10.46 -8.12 32.46
CA ASP A 1123 -11.78 -7.89 31.87
C ASP A 1123 -12.17 -6.42 31.89
N SER A 1124 -11.90 -5.73 33.01
CA SER A 1124 -12.06 -4.28 33.11
C SER A 1124 -11.17 -3.54 32.11
N MET A 1125 -9.92 -3.98 31.93
CA MET A 1125 -9.00 -3.38 30.98
C MET A 1125 -9.39 -3.68 29.52
N ARG A 1126 -9.96 -4.86 29.22
CA ARG A 1126 -10.55 -5.16 27.90
C ARG A 1126 -11.67 -4.20 27.56
N LYS A 1127 -12.56 -3.89 28.51
CA LYS A 1127 -13.67 -2.93 28.32
C LYS A 1127 -13.16 -1.49 28.09
N ILE A 1128 -12.13 -1.07 28.83
CA ILE A 1128 -11.48 0.23 28.59
C ILE A 1128 -10.83 0.24 27.20
N CYS A 1129 -10.05 -0.79 26.86
CA CYS A 1129 -9.38 -0.87 25.57
C CYS A 1129 -10.34 -0.93 24.38
N SER A 1130 -11.48 -1.64 24.50
CA SER A 1130 -12.48 -1.71 23.44
C SER A 1130 -13.14 -0.36 23.19
N THR A 1131 -13.44 0.39 24.26
CA THR A 1131 -14.03 1.73 24.17
C THR A 1131 -13.06 2.74 23.59
N LEU A 1132 -11.79 2.69 24.03
CA LEU A 1132 -10.73 3.54 23.50
C LEU A 1132 -10.40 3.20 22.05
N HIS A 1133 -10.52 1.94 21.63
CA HIS A 1133 -10.28 1.52 20.24
C HIS A 1133 -11.24 2.22 19.27
N SER A 1134 -12.52 2.33 19.64
CA SER A 1134 -13.55 3.08 18.90
C SER A 1134 -13.47 4.61 19.07
N SER A 1135 -12.61 5.09 19.98
CA SER A 1135 -12.43 6.52 20.26
C SER A 1135 -11.35 7.15 19.37
N GLY A 1136 -11.40 8.49 19.21
CA GLY A 1136 -10.45 9.24 18.38
C GLY A 1136 -9.02 9.27 18.94
N VAL A 1137 -8.06 9.68 18.10
CA VAL A 1137 -6.60 9.72 18.40
C VAL A 1137 -6.28 10.44 19.71
N ILE A 1138 -7.01 11.53 20.02
CA ILE A 1138 -6.82 12.33 21.24
C ILE A 1138 -7.18 11.55 22.51
N ALA A 1139 -8.21 10.68 22.47
CA ALA A 1139 -8.60 9.86 23.61
C ALA A 1139 -7.55 8.79 23.93
N LYS A 1140 -6.99 8.18 22.87
CA LYS A 1140 -5.90 7.19 22.99
C LYS A 1140 -4.60 7.84 23.49
N GLY A 1141 -4.29 9.04 23.02
CA GLY A 1141 -3.13 9.81 23.50
C GLY A 1141 -3.23 10.18 24.98
N LYS A 1142 -4.40 10.64 25.43
CA LYS A 1142 -4.66 10.92 26.85
C LYS A 1142 -4.58 9.67 27.74
N PHE A 1143 -5.06 8.52 27.25
CA PHE A 1143 -4.89 7.25 27.96
C PHE A 1143 -3.42 6.90 28.20
N ILE A 1144 -2.54 7.11 27.22
CA ILE A 1144 -1.10 6.83 27.38
C ILE A 1144 -0.45 7.76 28.42
N VAL A 1145 -0.89 9.01 28.51
CA VAL A 1145 -0.41 9.93 29.55
C VAL A 1145 -0.85 9.44 30.94
N ILE A 1146 -2.10 9.00 31.08
CA ILE A 1146 -2.62 8.42 32.33
C ILE A 1146 -1.87 7.12 32.68
N LEU A 1147 -1.59 6.27 31.69
CA LEU A 1147 -0.83 5.03 31.89
C LEU A 1147 0.59 5.30 32.40
N LEU A 1148 1.26 6.33 31.90
CA LEU A 1148 2.58 6.72 32.42
C LEU A 1148 2.51 7.14 33.90
N GLU A 1149 1.43 7.82 34.30
CA GLU A 1149 1.25 8.25 35.69
C GLU A 1149 0.94 7.09 36.63
N GLU A 1150 0.08 6.16 36.18
CA GLU A 1150 -0.43 5.06 37.02
C GLU A 1150 0.44 3.80 37.01
N GLU A 1151 1.17 3.56 35.91
CA GLU A 1151 2.00 2.36 35.68
C GLU A 1151 3.32 2.72 34.95
N PRO A 1152 4.16 3.61 35.50
CA PRO A 1152 5.36 4.13 34.82
C PRO A 1152 6.37 3.04 34.44
N HIS A 1153 6.48 1.99 35.25
CA HIS A 1153 7.38 0.87 35.00
C HIS A 1153 6.94 -0.01 33.83
N LEU A 1154 5.64 -0.27 33.70
CA LEU A 1154 5.09 -1.02 32.57
C LEU A 1154 5.27 -0.24 31.27
N PHE A 1155 5.06 1.07 31.29
CA PHE A 1155 5.29 1.91 30.13
C PHE A 1155 6.76 1.88 29.68
N GLU A 1156 7.71 1.99 30.63
CA GLU A 1156 9.14 1.97 30.30
C GLU A 1156 9.61 0.61 29.76
N GLU A 1157 9.09 -0.50 30.27
CA GLU A 1157 9.38 -1.82 29.71
C GLU A 1157 8.88 -1.98 28.28
N LEU A 1158 7.66 -1.50 27.98
CA LEU A 1158 7.09 -1.54 26.64
C LEU A 1158 7.84 -0.64 25.66
N VAL A 1159 8.43 0.45 26.15
CA VAL A 1159 9.32 1.32 25.36
C VAL A 1159 10.71 0.68 25.16
N ARG A 1160 11.26 0.00 26.17
CA ARG A 1160 12.56 -0.70 26.06
C ARG A 1160 12.49 -1.97 25.20
N SER A 1161 11.34 -2.64 25.13
CA SER A 1161 11.14 -3.74 24.17
C SER A 1161 11.11 -3.28 22.71
N ASP A 1162 10.99 -1.97 22.48
CA ASP A 1162 10.98 -1.35 21.16
C ASP A 1162 12.33 -0.77 20.73
N SER A 1163 13.32 -0.69 21.64
CA SER A 1163 14.69 -0.20 21.42
C SER A 1163 15.71 -1.31 21.38
#